data_AF-A0A2M7J6T2-F1
#
_entry.id   AF-A0A2M7J6T2-F1
#
_cell.length_a   1.000
_cell.length_b   1.000
_cell.length_c   1.000
_cell.angle_alpha   90.00
_cell.angle_beta   90.00
_cell.angle_gamma   90.00
#
_symmetry.space_group_name_H-M   'P 1'
#
loop_
_entity.id
_entity.type
_entity.pdbx_description
1 polymer ?
#
loop_
_entity_poly.entity_id
_entity_poly.type
_entity_poly.pdbx_seq_one_letter_code
_entity_poly.pdbx_strand_id
1 'polypeptide(L)'
;MRKKIFIIHGKGVRNGIGRETGGDLDTISSNVFYSVWAQNALKEELLREPEQGKDYDFDFINYSEGVNHLVVHKGCDVYIPDFPVDALAPRLKLVRVRDDAAVGLINRYTENLNDFRLWIVSNALAVSDEYKNVFNPTFNQVAKITAYQDVPVLRMANDVLDMTRAATELSIDGEADEKQNALLRDLMDCFTGKRFYSAKEAVLEAMNNDIKYDMSEIVDKKEDILALDKAHSLDLSSRGRIGYTDELLILAAESVCYLARGYEQLRELTFDETHARDFAAVVEKVRRELKNIFTFMDSSIARAGEQSLGLKNKFAAFVEKARDALRILEELPAYRTPCGAEGGFPITVMLMEDSTGKAVEGIDIMFERLRGAGKLCSVSGGEIGSKSAIVKTAEDGSARVIYKPVSQDEVFQLNVTYDGLHVMLVPEELDEKPCVSASPDYITDEDDEPDEEIDVDSVQGSSFAHNLSLTLIERMFRFLKENDVNVVSIDDHHPYNPEVLSLLEKLVSEGVIGSVHIHAAPRGVDEADEDKKCGADLIYEKMVKDQRWDNPGLKHLRDIAHVQDLYLPRQFWPESMSPKDRALGIEISKLIGSLFNKIEMTMELSKLESREGLENIMCSTGWDKFVKEYEEGLKKVLPRTETNMGRMLFVRKPEGGDWEKRLGFKDKLKIFFSAPKDPEERDAFIRGLYAKNPKNRLVIMAALSPFTNAKLGETKINVASAINYLLHEKKYYADYFFYCYGSQIMTTRKPNNEDETINLSTLMQHIGTKADGGHKGAATCQPLSNPNFPKKRLLKVGDRNILEFFYYIAAKVCEYAPQLELLSVSPVAVKKYDDSYERVLEKLRYNVIEYTLTESASGKTMKAVLTKAPKVA
;
A
#
# COMPACT_ATOMS: atom_id res chain seq x y z
N MET A 1 1.41 -21.74 -33.63
CA MET A 1 0.78 -20.48 -33.25
C MET A 1 1.01 -20.28 -31.76
N ARG A 2 1.35 -19.06 -31.34
CA ARG A 2 1.66 -18.71 -29.95
C ARG A 2 0.36 -18.35 -29.25
N LYS A 3 0.15 -18.87 -28.04
CA LYS A 3 -1.01 -18.54 -27.21
C LYS A 3 -1.03 -17.03 -26.95
N LYS A 4 -2.20 -16.39 -27.04
CA LYS A 4 -2.37 -14.96 -26.76
C LYS A 4 -2.72 -14.72 -25.29
N ILE A 5 -2.06 -13.77 -24.65
CA ILE A 5 -2.29 -13.39 -23.25
C ILE A 5 -2.72 -11.93 -23.21
N PHE A 6 -3.92 -11.67 -22.71
CA PHE A 6 -4.47 -10.33 -22.55
C PHE A 6 -4.33 -9.89 -21.10
N ILE A 7 -3.71 -8.73 -20.90
CA ILE A 7 -3.49 -8.19 -19.55
C ILE A 7 -4.71 -7.40 -19.10
N ILE A 8 -5.26 -7.77 -17.95
CA ILE A 8 -6.25 -6.98 -17.22
C ILE A 8 -5.51 -6.19 -16.14
N HIS A 9 -5.67 -4.87 -16.15
CA HIS A 9 -5.07 -4.02 -15.13
C HIS A 9 -5.72 -4.27 -13.76
N GLY A 10 -4.88 -4.49 -12.74
CA GLY A 10 -5.25 -4.79 -11.36
C GLY A 10 -4.65 -6.10 -10.86
N LYS A 11 -5.26 -6.71 -9.85
CA LYS A 11 -5.02 -8.10 -9.45
C LYS A 11 -6.30 -8.89 -9.67
N GLY A 12 -6.15 -10.16 -10.02
CA GLY A 12 -7.28 -11.05 -10.16
C GLY A 12 -6.98 -12.49 -9.78
N VAL A 13 -8.00 -13.32 -9.95
CA VAL A 13 -7.97 -14.75 -9.63
C VAL A 13 -8.04 -15.56 -10.92
N ARG A 14 -7.05 -16.42 -11.14
CA ARG A 14 -7.00 -17.40 -12.23
C ARG A 14 -7.06 -18.80 -11.65
N ASN A 15 -8.10 -19.57 -11.98
CA ASN A 15 -8.32 -20.93 -11.49
C ASN A 15 -8.26 -21.07 -9.94
N GLY A 16 -8.71 -20.04 -9.23
CA GLY A 16 -8.67 -19.97 -7.76
C GLY A 16 -7.33 -19.50 -7.16
N ILE A 17 -6.33 -19.17 -7.99
CA ILE A 17 -5.04 -18.62 -7.55
C ILE A 17 -5.03 -17.10 -7.75
N GLY A 18 -4.61 -16.36 -6.72
CA GLY A 18 -4.52 -14.90 -6.73
C GLY A 18 -5.58 -14.24 -5.85
N ARG A 19 -5.87 -12.96 -6.14
CA ARG A 19 -6.86 -12.18 -5.41
C ARG A 19 -7.40 -11.06 -6.29
N GLU A 20 -8.71 -10.87 -6.26
CA GLU A 20 -9.36 -9.73 -6.91
C GLU A 20 -9.10 -8.44 -6.13
N THR A 21 -8.45 -7.45 -6.77
CA THR A 21 -8.34 -6.06 -6.31
C THR A 21 -8.03 -5.12 -7.47
N GLY A 22 -8.47 -3.86 -7.42
CA GLY A 22 -8.17 -2.87 -8.47
C GLY A 22 -8.91 -3.15 -9.77
N GLY A 23 -8.52 -2.45 -10.84
CA GLY A 23 -9.21 -2.43 -12.14
C GLY A 23 -10.42 -1.49 -12.17
N ASP A 24 -10.83 -1.11 -13.37
CA ASP A 24 -11.95 -0.23 -13.68
C ASP A 24 -12.72 -0.76 -14.91
N LEU A 25 -13.74 -0.03 -15.34
CA LEU A 25 -14.56 -0.45 -16.48
C LEU A 25 -13.79 -0.40 -17.79
N ASP A 26 -12.81 0.50 -17.90
CA ASP A 26 -12.02 0.69 -19.11
C ASP A 26 -11.13 -0.52 -19.39
N THR A 27 -10.43 -1.02 -18.36
CA THR A 27 -9.58 -2.21 -18.53
C THR A 27 -10.40 -3.47 -18.81
N ILE A 28 -11.58 -3.62 -18.20
CA ILE A 28 -12.49 -4.74 -18.49
C ILE A 28 -12.98 -4.65 -19.92
N SER A 29 -13.46 -3.49 -20.36
CA SER A 29 -13.99 -3.30 -21.72
C SER A 29 -12.92 -3.49 -22.79
N SER A 30 -11.69 -3.01 -22.54
CA SER A 30 -10.54 -3.27 -23.40
C SER A 30 -10.27 -4.76 -23.59
N ASN A 31 -10.32 -5.53 -22.50
CA ASN A 31 -10.12 -6.97 -22.56
C ASN A 31 -11.33 -7.72 -23.17
N VAL A 32 -12.54 -7.18 -23.08
CA VAL A 32 -13.72 -7.69 -23.81
C VAL A 32 -13.47 -7.61 -25.32
N PHE A 33 -12.97 -6.48 -25.81
CA PHE A 33 -12.70 -6.30 -27.25
C PHE A 33 -11.55 -7.18 -27.74
N TYR A 34 -10.50 -7.35 -26.96
CA TYR A 34 -9.47 -8.35 -27.25
C TYR A 34 -10.01 -9.77 -27.28
N SER A 35 -10.93 -10.12 -26.38
CA SER A 35 -11.55 -11.45 -26.33
C SER A 35 -12.40 -11.71 -27.57
N VAL A 36 -13.23 -10.75 -27.98
CA VAL A 36 -14.04 -10.85 -29.21
C VAL A 36 -13.14 -11.01 -30.43
N TRP A 37 -12.09 -10.20 -30.53
CA TRP A 37 -11.11 -10.31 -31.61
C TRP A 37 -10.43 -11.69 -31.61
N ALA A 38 -9.93 -12.14 -30.46
CA ALA A 38 -9.26 -13.43 -30.33
C ALA A 38 -10.19 -14.58 -30.74
N GLN A 39 -11.43 -14.58 -30.26
CA GLN A 39 -12.42 -15.61 -30.57
C GLN A 39 -12.71 -15.70 -32.07
N ASN A 40 -12.71 -14.57 -32.78
CA ASN A 40 -13.02 -14.54 -34.20
C ASN A 40 -11.81 -14.72 -35.11
N ALA A 41 -10.69 -14.05 -34.82
CA ALA A 41 -9.48 -14.09 -35.62
C ALA A 41 -8.75 -15.44 -35.46
N LEU A 42 -8.63 -15.95 -34.23
CA LEU A 42 -8.02 -17.27 -34.00
C LEU A 42 -8.87 -18.38 -34.59
N LYS A 43 -10.21 -18.23 -34.65
CA LYS A 43 -11.09 -19.21 -35.29
C LYS A 43 -10.79 -19.38 -36.77
N GLU A 44 -10.49 -18.29 -37.48
CA GLU A 44 -10.07 -18.34 -38.88
C GLU A 44 -8.73 -19.03 -39.05
N GLU A 45 -7.77 -18.72 -38.16
CA GLU A 45 -6.42 -19.27 -38.21
C GLU A 45 -6.38 -20.76 -37.83
N LEU A 46 -7.14 -21.14 -36.79
CA LEU A 46 -7.19 -22.50 -36.24
C LEU A 46 -8.13 -23.44 -36.98
N LEU A 47 -9.08 -22.91 -37.75
CA LEU A 47 -10.19 -23.67 -38.36
C LEU A 47 -11.05 -24.43 -37.34
N ARG A 48 -11.06 -23.99 -36.08
CA ARG A 48 -11.91 -24.48 -34.97
C ARG A 48 -12.18 -23.34 -33.98
N GLU A 49 -13.14 -23.54 -33.08
CA GLU A 49 -13.34 -22.61 -31.97
C GLU A 49 -12.06 -22.52 -31.11
N PRO A 50 -11.56 -21.31 -30.82
CA PRO A 50 -10.44 -21.13 -29.91
C PRO A 50 -10.86 -21.41 -28.47
N GLU A 51 -9.98 -22.08 -27.73
CA GLU A 51 -10.20 -22.53 -26.36
C GLU A 51 -9.45 -21.60 -25.39
N GLN A 52 -10.18 -20.99 -24.45
CA GLN A 52 -9.58 -20.25 -23.35
C GLN A 52 -8.67 -21.18 -22.52
N GLY A 53 -7.50 -20.70 -22.12
CA GLY A 53 -6.48 -21.47 -21.42
C GLY A 53 -5.48 -22.16 -22.37
N LYS A 54 -5.83 -22.34 -23.64
CA LYS A 54 -4.99 -23.00 -24.64
C LYS A 54 -4.56 -22.08 -25.78
N ASP A 55 -5.50 -21.41 -26.43
CA ASP A 55 -5.24 -20.53 -27.58
C ASP A 55 -5.15 -19.05 -27.17
N TYR A 56 -5.93 -18.67 -26.17
CA TYR A 56 -5.85 -17.36 -25.52
C TYR A 56 -6.15 -17.47 -24.02
N ASP A 57 -5.72 -16.50 -23.22
CA ASP A 57 -5.99 -16.44 -21.78
C ASP A 57 -5.73 -15.03 -21.25
N PHE A 58 -5.96 -14.84 -19.95
CA PHE A 58 -5.76 -13.57 -19.28
C PHE A 58 -4.70 -13.68 -18.18
N ASP A 59 -4.00 -12.59 -17.93
CA ASP A 59 -3.22 -12.40 -16.72
C ASP A 59 -3.35 -10.95 -16.23
N PHE A 60 -2.76 -10.64 -15.09
CA PHE A 60 -2.94 -9.37 -14.41
C PHE A 60 -1.62 -8.65 -14.21
N ILE A 61 -1.65 -7.33 -14.33
CA ILE A 61 -0.56 -6.44 -13.92
C ILE A 61 -1.16 -5.33 -13.06
N ASN A 62 -0.54 -5.08 -11.91
CA ASN A 62 -0.89 -3.97 -11.04
C ASN A 62 0.24 -2.92 -11.02
N TYR A 63 -0.11 -1.67 -10.70
CA TYR A 63 0.77 -0.48 -10.64
C TYR A 63 2.09 -0.59 -9.86
N SER A 64 2.29 -1.68 -9.12
CA SER A 64 3.44 -1.87 -8.23
C SER A 64 4.32 -3.06 -8.61
N GLU A 65 3.88 -3.90 -9.55
CA GLU A 65 4.49 -5.23 -9.76
C GLU A 65 5.51 -5.26 -10.91
N GLY A 66 5.45 -4.30 -11.82
CA GLY A 66 6.20 -4.35 -13.07
C GLY A 66 5.72 -5.48 -13.98
N VAL A 67 6.51 -5.82 -15.01
CA VAL A 67 6.12 -6.82 -16.04
C VAL A 67 6.92 -8.13 -15.97
N ASN A 68 7.90 -8.24 -15.08
CA ASN A 68 8.80 -9.40 -14.98
C ASN A 68 8.07 -10.73 -14.76
N HIS A 69 6.98 -10.72 -13.97
CA HIS A 69 6.24 -11.94 -13.65
C HIS A 69 5.57 -12.57 -14.87
N LEU A 70 5.41 -11.86 -15.98
CA LEU A 70 4.85 -12.39 -17.22
C LEU A 70 5.74 -13.46 -17.87
N VAL A 71 6.96 -13.69 -17.36
CA VAL A 71 7.83 -14.81 -17.75
C VAL A 71 7.15 -16.17 -17.63
N VAL A 72 6.09 -16.28 -16.81
CA VAL A 72 5.24 -17.48 -16.72
C VAL A 72 4.63 -17.88 -18.07
N HIS A 73 4.53 -16.95 -19.02
CA HIS A 73 3.92 -17.14 -20.34
C HIS A 73 4.95 -17.40 -21.44
N LYS A 74 6.04 -18.11 -21.12
CA LYS A 74 7.02 -18.56 -22.12
C LYS A 74 6.32 -19.20 -23.33
N GLY A 75 6.72 -18.80 -24.54
CA GLY A 75 6.13 -19.23 -25.80
C GLY A 75 4.84 -18.50 -26.20
N CYS A 76 4.40 -17.48 -25.46
CA CYS A 76 3.17 -16.75 -25.70
C CYS A 76 3.40 -15.34 -26.29
N ASP A 77 2.32 -14.77 -26.81
CA ASP A 77 2.20 -13.37 -27.24
C ASP A 77 1.38 -12.59 -26.20
N VAL A 78 1.91 -11.49 -25.67
CA VAL A 78 1.30 -10.68 -24.61
C VAL A 78 0.82 -9.34 -25.17
N TYR A 79 -0.38 -8.92 -24.79
CA TYR A 79 -0.99 -7.64 -25.15
C TYR A 79 -1.37 -6.89 -23.87
N ILE A 80 -0.90 -5.63 -23.76
CA ILE A 80 -1.09 -4.79 -22.57
C ILE A 80 -2.00 -3.61 -22.94
N PRO A 81 -3.33 -3.75 -22.84
CA PRO A 81 -4.24 -2.61 -22.92
C PRO A 81 -4.29 -1.83 -21.62
N ASP A 82 -4.53 -0.53 -21.76
CA ASP A 82 -5.01 0.33 -20.69
C ASP A 82 -4.15 0.24 -19.42
N PHE A 83 -2.85 0.42 -19.60
CA PHE A 83 -1.88 0.35 -18.53
C PHE A 83 -0.88 1.51 -18.62
N PRO A 84 -0.85 2.43 -17.64
CA PRO A 84 0.08 3.54 -17.61
C PRO A 84 1.52 3.11 -17.83
N VAL A 85 2.13 3.57 -18.93
CA VAL A 85 3.51 3.18 -19.29
C VAL A 85 4.53 3.54 -18.20
N ASP A 86 4.28 4.59 -17.44
CA ASP A 86 5.15 4.99 -16.33
C ASP A 86 5.09 4.04 -15.13
N ALA A 87 4.09 3.17 -15.06
CA ALA A 87 3.94 2.14 -14.03
C ALA A 87 4.46 0.76 -14.46
N LEU A 88 5.12 0.68 -15.62
CA LEU A 88 5.76 -0.55 -16.08
C LEU A 88 6.94 -0.95 -15.20
N ALA A 89 7.56 -0.02 -14.48
CA ALA A 89 8.59 -0.29 -13.47
C ALA A 89 7.98 -0.84 -12.17
N PRO A 90 8.59 -1.87 -11.54
CA PRO A 90 8.15 -2.31 -10.23
C PRO A 90 8.44 -1.22 -9.20
N ARG A 91 7.59 -1.12 -8.18
CA ARG A 91 7.93 -0.32 -7.00
C ARG A 91 9.02 -1.02 -6.22
N LEU A 92 9.99 -0.24 -5.75
CA LEU A 92 11.08 -0.76 -4.95
C LEU A 92 10.91 -0.36 -3.49
N LYS A 93 11.47 -1.19 -2.61
CA LYS A 93 11.67 -0.86 -1.20
C LYS A 93 13.11 -1.12 -0.83
N LEU A 94 13.61 -0.28 0.06
CA LEU A 94 14.91 -0.44 0.70
C LEU A 94 14.67 -0.92 2.12
N VAL A 95 15.35 -1.99 2.54
CA VAL A 95 15.24 -2.56 3.88
C VAL A 95 16.63 -2.63 4.50
N ARG A 96 16.77 -2.13 5.74
CA ARG A 96 18.00 -2.33 6.52
C ARG A 96 18.07 -3.77 7.01
N VAL A 97 19.24 -4.39 6.91
CA VAL A 97 19.49 -5.74 7.40
C VAL A 97 20.55 -5.67 8.51
N ARG A 98 20.21 -6.20 9.69
CA ARG A 98 21.12 -6.17 10.87
C ARG A 98 22.09 -7.35 10.88
N ASP A 99 21.62 -8.51 10.43
CA ASP A 99 22.40 -9.73 10.34
C ASP A 99 22.57 -10.12 8.87
N ASP A 100 23.81 -10.16 8.37
CA ASP A 100 24.09 -10.51 6.97
C ASP A 100 23.53 -11.89 6.57
N ALA A 101 23.37 -12.82 7.51
CA ALA A 101 22.77 -14.13 7.25
C ALA A 101 21.27 -14.02 6.87
N ALA A 102 20.59 -12.93 7.26
CA ALA A 102 19.21 -12.68 6.88
C ALA A 102 19.04 -12.41 5.38
N VAL A 103 20.05 -11.83 4.70
CA VAL A 103 19.99 -11.55 3.25
C VAL A 103 19.74 -12.83 2.46
N GLY A 104 20.52 -13.88 2.73
CA GLY A 104 20.36 -15.18 2.05
C GLY A 104 19.01 -15.84 2.34
N LEU A 105 18.47 -15.69 3.55
CA LEU A 105 17.17 -16.26 3.93
C LEU A 105 15.98 -15.52 3.30
N ILE A 106 16.10 -14.19 3.13
CA ILE A 106 15.11 -13.39 2.41
C ILE A 106 15.07 -13.81 0.94
N ASN A 107 16.23 -13.90 0.29
CA ASN A 107 16.32 -14.33 -1.11
C ASN A 107 15.74 -15.73 -1.30
N ARG A 108 16.17 -16.71 -0.49
CA ARG A 108 15.62 -18.09 -0.51
C ARG A 108 14.10 -18.08 -0.37
N TYR A 109 13.55 -17.31 0.56
CA TYR A 109 12.09 -17.25 0.78
C TYR A 109 11.38 -16.75 -0.48
N THR A 110 11.87 -15.66 -1.07
CA THR A 110 11.24 -15.04 -2.26
C THR A 110 11.39 -15.89 -3.52
N GLU A 111 12.53 -16.56 -3.70
CA GLU A 111 12.77 -17.52 -4.78
C GLU A 111 11.83 -18.73 -4.64
N ASN A 112 11.80 -19.38 -3.46
CA ASN A 112 10.94 -20.53 -3.21
C ASN A 112 9.45 -20.19 -3.36
N LEU A 113 9.02 -18.99 -2.93
CA LEU A 113 7.63 -18.54 -3.06
C LEU A 113 7.26 -18.31 -4.53
N ASN A 114 8.15 -17.70 -5.31
CA ASN A 114 7.96 -17.50 -6.74
C ASN A 114 7.91 -18.84 -7.49
N ASP A 115 8.83 -19.76 -7.19
CA ASP A 115 8.82 -21.12 -7.77
C ASP A 115 7.54 -21.87 -7.40
N PHE A 116 7.07 -21.74 -6.16
CA PHE A 116 5.81 -22.32 -5.74
C PHE A 116 4.62 -21.69 -6.49
N ARG A 117 4.63 -20.37 -6.72
CA ARG A 117 3.63 -19.69 -7.56
C ARG A 117 3.61 -20.24 -8.98
N LEU A 118 4.77 -20.40 -9.63
CA LEU A 118 4.88 -20.96 -10.98
C LEU A 118 4.28 -22.37 -11.04
N TRP A 119 4.64 -23.20 -10.06
CA TRP A 119 4.18 -24.57 -9.96
C TRP A 119 2.67 -24.65 -9.73
N ILE A 120 2.12 -23.90 -8.77
CA ILE A 120 0.70 -23.99 -8.41
C ILE A 120 -0.20 -23.43 -9.52
N VAL A 121 0.22 -22.36 -10.22
CA VAL A 121 -0.51 -21.83 -11.38
C VAL A 121 -0.58 -22.87 -12.50
N SER A 122 0.51 -23.59 -12.75
CA SER A 122 0.58 -24.65 -13.76
C SER A 122 -0.28 -25.87 -13.41
N ASN A 123 -0.57 -26.08 -12.12
CA ASN A 123 -1.33 -27.22 -11.61
C ASN A 123 -2.69 -26.82 -11.00
N ALA A 124 -3.14 -25.58 -11.23
CA ALA A 124 -4.26 -24.99 -10.48
C ALA A 124 -5.59 -25.76 -10.61
N LEU A 125 -5.80 -26.47 -11.72
CA LEU A 125 -7.00 -27.32 -11.92
C LEU A 125 -6.95 -28.63 -11.13
N ALA A 126 -5.76 -29.14 -10.83
CA ALA A 126 -5.58 -30.36 -10.04
C ALA A 126 -5.56 -30.08 -8.53
N VAL A 127 -5.09 -28.91 -8.13
CA VAL A 127 -5.02 -28.50 -6.72
C VAL A 127 -6.41 -28.18 -6.20
N SER A 128 -6.74 -28.67 -4.99
CA SER A 128 -8.04 -28.40 -4.35
C SER A 128 -8.12 -26.96 -3.82
N ASP A 129 -9.34 -26.43 -3.70
CA ASP A 129 -9.56 -25.06 -3.23
C ASP A 129 -9.08 -24.84 -1.78
N GLU A 130 -9.06 -25.88 -0.94
CA GLU A 130 -8.50 -25.82 0.42
C GLU A 130 -7.02 -25.41 0.40
N TYR A 131 -6.20 -26.02 -0.46
CA TYR A 131 -4.77 -25.68 -0.59
C TYR A 131 -4.56 -24.33 -1.26
N LYS A 132 -5.41 -23.94 -2.23
CA LYS A 132 -5.39 -22.58 -2.81
C LYS A 132 -5.66 -21.52 -1.73
N ASN A 133 -6.57 -21.81 -0.80
CA ASN A 133 -6.91 -20.94 0.32
C ASN A 133 -5.79 -20.84 1.37
N VAL A 134 -4.81 -21.75 1.39
CA VAL A 134 -3.57 -21.61 2.19
C VAL A 134 -2.51 -20.83 1.41
N PHE A 135 -2.34 -21.14 0.12
CA PHE A 135 -1.36 -20.49 -0.75
C PHE A 135 -1.64 -18.99 -0.94
N ASN A 136 -2.88 -18.60 -1.27
CA ASN A 136 -3.22 -17.22 -1.60
C ASN A 136 -2.91 -16.25 -0.44
N PRO A 137 -3.30 -16.53 0.82
CA PRO A 137 -2.85 -15.73 1.96
C PRO A 137 -1.33 -15.69 2.07
N THR A 138 -0.65 -16.85 2.03
CA THR A 138 0.82 -16.95 2.12
C THR A 138 1.52 -16.03 1.11
N PHE A 139 1.12 -16.09 -0.16
CA PHE A 139 1.65 -15.25 -1.22
C PHE A 139 1.43 -13.75 -0.96
N ASN A 140 0.26 -13.38 -0.43
CA ASN A 140 -0.06 -12.00 -0.08
C ASN A 140 0.75 -11.44 1.12
N GLN A 141 1.52 -12.28 1.83
CA GLN A 141 2.31 -11.84 2.99
C GLN A 141 3.80 -11.59 2.71
N VAL A 142 4.26 -11.71 1.47
CA VAL A 142 5.69 -11.57 1.13
C VAL A 142 6.29 -10.26 1.66
N ALA A 143 5.58 -9.13 1.52
CA ALA A 143 6.03 -7.83 2.00
C ALA A 143 6.25 -7.77 3.52
N LYS A 144 5.53 -8.60 4.30
CA LYS A 144 5.72 -8.70 5.75
C LYS A 144 6.91 -9.55 6.11
N ILE A 145 7.03 -10.72 5.47
CA ILE A 145 8.11 -11.68 5.77
C ILE A 145 9.45 -11.05 5.45
N THR A 146 9.57 -10.44 4.27
CA THR A 146 10.79 -9.74 3.79
C THR A 146 11.19 -8.54 4.63
N ALA A 147 10.33 -8.08 5.54
CA ALA A 147 10.66 -6.98 6.42
C ALA A 147 11.19 -7.47 7.79
N TYR A 148 11.14 -8.76 8.13
CA TYR A 148 11.82 -9.27 9.33
C TYR A 148 13.33 -9.26 9.15
N GLN A 149 14.06 -9.07 10.25
CA GLN A 149 15.51 -9.02 10.27
C GLN A 149 16.13 -10.18 11.05
N ASP A 150 15.35 -10.84 11.91
CA ASP A 150 15.82 -11.93 12.76
C ASP A 150 15.95 -13.25 12.01
N VAL A 151 17.15 -13.83 12.05
CA VAL A 151 17.46 -15.12 11.40
C VAL A 151 16.50 -16.25 11.80
N PRO A 152 16.15 -16.46 13.09
CA PRO A 152 15.21 -17.51 13.48
C PRO A 152 13.82 -17.34 12.85
N VAL A 153 13.35 -16.10 12.69
CA VAL A 153 12.05 -15.79 12.10
C VAL A 153 12.04 -16.14 10.62
N LEU A 154 13.08 -15.73 9.90
CA LEU A 154 13.22 -16.01 8.47
C LEU A 154 13.44 -17.51 8.19
N ARG A 155 14.19 -18.21 9.04
CA ARG A 155 14.31 -19.69 8.98
C ARG A 155 12.94 -20.36 9.14
N MET A 156 12.19 -19.98 10.17
CA MET A 156 10.84 -20.51 10.41
C MET A 156 9.91 -20.26 9.23
N ALA A 157 9.94 -19.04 8.65
CA ALA A 157 9.13 -18.71 7.49
C ALA A 157 9.47 -19.56 6.25
N ASN A 158 10.76 -19.81 5.99
CA ASN A 158 11.21 -20.70 4.92
C ASN A 158 10.75 -22.15 5.16
N ASP A 159 10.92 -22.68 6.38
CA ASP A 159 10.55 -24.07 6.69
C ASP A 159 9.03 -24.29 6.58
N VAL A 160 8.20 -23.33 7.02
CA VAL A 160 6.74 -23.41 6.86
C VAL A 160 6.33 -23.30 5.39
N LEU A 161 6.96 -22.43 4.60
CA LEU A 161 6.69 -22.33 3.15
C LEU A 161 7.01 -23.65 2.44
N ASP A 162 8.16 -24.25 2.74
CA ASP A 162 8.58 -25.54 2.17
C ASP A 162 7.59 -26.66 2.57
N MET A 163 7.12 -26.67 3.83
CA MET A 163 6.06 -27.59 4.29
C MET A 163 4.74 -27.39 3.54
N THR A 164 4.29 -26.14 3.36
CA THR A 164 3.06 -25.83 2.62
C THR A 164 3.16 -26.28 1.17
N ARG A 165 4.29 -26.03 0.50
CA ARG A 165 4.54 -26.51 -0.86
C ARG A 165 4.49 -28.04 -0.92
N ALA A 166 5.26 -28.72 -0.07
CA ALA A 166 5.31 -30.18 -0.05
C ALA A 166 3.92 -30.80 0.18
N ALA A 167 3.11 -30.27 1.12
CA ALA A 167 1.75 -30.73 1.34
C ALA A 167 0.82 -30.50 0.13
N THR A 168 0.98 -29.37 -0.56
CA THR A 168 0.22 -29.06 -1.78
C THR A 168 0.58 -30.01 -2.91
N GLU A 169 1.87 -30.28 -3.12
CA GLU A 169 2.32 -31.24 -4.13
C GLU A 169 1.83 -32.67 -3.83
N LEU A 170 1.87 -33.08 -2.56
CA LEU A 170 1.34 -34.37 -2.10
C LEU A 170 -0.18 -34.50 -2.28
N SER A 171 -0.91 -33.39 -2.37
CA SER A 171 -2.37 -33.40 -2.54
C SER A 171 -2.82 -33.81 -3.95
N ILE A 172 -1.92 -33.75 -4.94
CA ILE A 172 -2.24 -34.06 -6.34
C ILE A 172 -1.50 -35.29 -6.88
N ASP A 173 -0.55 -35.86 -6.12
CA ASP A 173 0.24 -37.02 -6.52
C ASP A 173 -0.44 -38.35 -6.16
N GLY A 174 -0.72 -39.19 -7.16
CA GLY A 174 -1.11 -40.61 -7.00
C GLY A 174 -2.63 -40.89 -6.94
N GLU A 175 -2.99 -42.19 -6.97
CA GLU A 175 -4.36 -42.61 -6.63
C GLU A 175 -4.55 -42.44 -5.12
N ALA A 176 -5.45 -41.54 -4.72
CA ALA A 176 -5.64 -41.16 -3.33
C ALA A 176 -6.08 -42.36 -2.47
N ASP A 177 -5.18 -42.88 -1.63
CA ASP A 177 -5.52 -43.89 -0.63
C ASP A 177 -6.10 -43.25 0.65
N GLU A 178 -6.79 -44.04 1.46
CA GLU A 178 -7.45 -43.55 2.68
C GLU A 178 -6.46 -42.94 3.69
N LYS A 179 -5.21 -43.43 3.72
CA LYS A 179 -4.17 -42.98 4.64
C LYS A 179 -3.58 -41.64 4.23
N GLN A 180 -3.31 -41.44 2.94
CA GLN A 180 -2.87 -40.17 2.35
C GLN A 180 -3.94 -39.09 2.57
N ASN A 181 -5.21 -39.41 2.32
CA ASN A 181 -6.32 -38.48 2.57
C ASN A 181 -6.47 -38.13 4.05
N ALA A 182 -6.31 -39.09 4.97
CA ALA A 182 -6.30 -38.82 6.41
C ALA A 182 -5.13 -37.90 6.81
N LEU A 183 -3.93 -38.15 6.29
CA LEU A 183 -2.76 -37.32 6.55
C LEU A 183 -2.93 -35.90 6.02
N LEU A 184 -3.37 -35.73 4.78
CA LEU A 184 -3.58 -34.40 4.19
C LEU A 184 -4.63 -33.58 4.96
N ARG A 185 -5.68 -34.24 5.49
CA ARG A 185 -6.64 -33.59 6.40
C ARG A 185 -6.00 -33.18 7.74
N ASP A 186 -5.19 -34.05 8.34
CA ASP A 186 -4.45 -33.74 9.57
C ASP A 186 -3.48 -32.55 9.38
N LEU A 187 -2.79 -32.49 8.24
CA LEU A 187 -1.90 -31.37 7.90
C LEU A 187 -2.69 -30.08 7.64
N MET A 188 -3.80 -30.16 6.91
CA MET A 188 -4.68 -29.01 6.65
C MET A 188 -5.27 -28.45 7.95
N ASP A 189 -5.60 -29.31 8.92
CA ASP A 189 -6.07 -28.91 10.25
C ASP A 189 -5.05 -28.02 11.00
N CYS A 190 -3.76 -28.22 10.71
CA CYS A 190 -2.66 -27.44 11.25
C CYS A 190 -2.34 -26.17 10.44
N PHE A 191 -2.57 -26.16 9.12
CA PHE A 191 -2.32 -24.99 8.28
C PHE A 191 -3.40 -23.92 8.42
N THR A 192 -4.68 -24.32 8.47
CA THR A 192 -5.83 -23.39 8.47
C THR A 192 -7.07 -23.94 9.21
N GLY A 193 -7.01 -25.13 9.81
CA GLY A 193 -8.16 -25.76 10.48
C GLY A 193 -8.24 -25.52 11.99
N LYS A 194 -8.91 -26.43 12.70
CA LYS A 194 -9.24 -26.28 14.12
C LYS A 194 -8.00 -26.19 14.98
N ARG A 195 -6.98 -27.03 14.74
CA ARG A 195 -5.73 -26.99 15.50
C ARG A 195 -5.00 -25.67 15.31
N PHE A 196 -4.97 -25.15 14.08
CA PHE A 196 -4.46 -23.80 13.82
C PHE A 196 -5.22 -22.75 14.65
N TYR A 197 -6.55 -22.72 14.59
CA TYR A 197 -7.34 -21.71 15.30
C TYR A 197 -7.20 -21.79 16.82
N SER A 198 -7.16 -23.00 17.39
CA SER A 198 -6.93 -23.19 18.83
C SER A 198 -5.56 -22.69 19.27
N ALA A 199 -4.50 -22.98 18.50
CA ALA A 199 -3.17 -22.47 18.81
C ALA A 199 -3.09 -20.95 18.65
N LYS A 200 -3.68 -20.41 17.58
CA LYS A 200 -3.78 -18.97 17.35
C LYS A 200 -4.47 -18.26 18.51
N GLU A 201 -5.60 -18.78 18.99
CA GLU A 201 -6.34 -18.20 20.13
C GLU A 201 -5.48 -18.21 21.41
N ALA A 202 -4.86 -19.35 21.73
CA ALA A 202 -4.00 -19.48 22.90
C ALA A 202 -2.75 -18.58 22.85
N VAL A 203 -2.16 -18.42 21.67
CA VAL A 203 -1.01 -17.51 21.45
C VAL A 203 -1.44 -16.06 21.60
N LEU A 204 -2.58 -15.66 21.01
CA LEU A 204 -3.09 -14.29 21.13
C LEU A 204 -3.42 -13.93 22.57
N GLU A 205 -4.07 -14.85 23.29
CA GLU A 205 -4.35 -14.68 24.72
C GLU A 205 -3.06 -14.49 25.52
N ALA A 206 -2.01 -15.29 25.24
CA ALA A 206 -0.74 -15.19 25.94
C ALA A 206 0.00 -13.87 25.63
N MET A 207 0.01 -13.44 24.36
CA MET A 207 0.67 -12.20 23.95
C MET A 207 -0.02 -10.94 24.47
N ASN A 208 -1.34 -11.00 24.71
CA ASN A 208 -2.12 -9.88 25.22
C ASN A 208 -2.09 -9.84 26.75
N ASN A 209 -0.92 -9.55 27.31
CA ASN A 209 -0.69 -9.40 28.75
C ASN A 209 -0.15 -8.00 29.09
N ASP A 210 -0.42 -7.55 30.31
CA ASP A 210 -0.02 -6.22 30.79
C ASP A 210 1.26 -6.26 31.64
N ILE A 211 1.98 -7.38 31.71
CA ILE A 211 3.10 -7.59 32.66
C ILE A 211 4.20 -6.51 32.52
N LYS A 212 4.53 -6.13 31.29
CA LYS A 212 5.53 -5.07 31.02
C LYS A 212 5.01 -3.68 31.33
N TYR A 213 3.72 -3.45 31.10
CA TYR A 213 3.06 -2.21 31.44
C TYR A 213 2.98 -2.05 32.97
N ASP A 214 2.57 -3.09 33.68
CA ASP A 214 2.57 -3.14 35.14
C ASP A 214 3.98 -2.88 35.70
N MET A 215 5.02 -3.48 35.09
CA MET A 215 6.41 -3.20 35.48
C MET A 215 6.79 -1.74 35.24
N SER A 216 6.36 -1.13 34.13
CA SER A 216 6.65 0.28 33.80
C SER A 216 6.05 1.27 34.82
N GLU A 217 4.95 0.90 35.49
CA GLU A 217 4.29 1.72 36.51
C GLU A 217 4.98 1.62 37.89
N ILE A 218 5.87 0.63 38.08
CA ILE A 218 6.51 0.33 39.38
C ILE A 218 8.00 0.70 39.39
N VAL A 219 8.69 0.72 38.23
CA VAL A 219 10.10 1.13 38.17
C VAL A 219 10.27 2.64 38.34
N ASP A 220 11.28 3.05 39.12
CA ASP A 220 11.51 4.48 39.41
C ASP A 220 12.37 5.20 38.36
N LYS A 221 13.21 4.46 37.61
CA LYS A 221 14.14 5.07 36.65
C LYS A 221 13.45 5.33 35.32
N LYS A 222 13.52 6.58 34.86
CA LYS A 222 12.93 7.02 33.59
C LYS A 222 13.38 6.17 32.40
N GLU A 223 14.66 5.79 32.34
CA GLU A 223 15.22 4.98 31.27
C GLU A 223 14.59 3.59 31.23
N ASP A 224 14.36 2.99 32.41
CA ASP A 224 13.72 1.67 32.55
C ASP A 224 12.23 1.74 32.18
N ILE A 225 11.52 2.80 32.59
CA ILE A 225 10.12 3.05 32.20
C ILE A 225 10.00 3.10 30.68
N LEU A 226 10.82 3.95 30.03
CA LEU A 226 10.79 4.12 28.57
C LEU A 226 11.17 2.83 27.84
N ALA A 227 12.10 2.04 28.37
CA ALA A 227 12.47 0.75 27.80
C ALA A 227 11.34 -0.28 27.91
N LEU A 228 10.64 -0.34 29.05
CA LEU A 228 9.48 -1.21 29.28
C LEU A 228 8.27 -0.79 28.44
N ASP A 229 7.97 0.50 28.36
CA ASP A 229 6.92 1.05 27.49
C ASP A 229 7.20 0.73 26.02
N LYS A 230 8.45 0.94 25.58
CA LYS A 230 8.88 0.57 24.22
C LYS A 230 8.70 -0.93 24.01
N ALA A 231 9.14 -1.77 24.94
CA ALA A 231 9.00 -3.23 24.86
C ALA A 231 7.53 -3.68 24.82
N HIS A 232 6.66 -3.11 25.65
CA HIS A 232 5.22 -3.38 25.67
C HIS A 232 4.56 -2.95 24.37
N SER A 233 4.88 -1.75 23.86
CA SER A 233 4.41 -1.29 22.56
C SER A 233 4.85 -2.22 21.43
N LEU A 234 6.02 -2.86 21.56
CA LEU A 234 6.59 -3.83 20.62
C LEU A 234 5.96 -5.22 20.69
N ASP A 235 5.28 -5.61 21.76
CA ASP A 235 4.56 -6.90 21.83
C ASP A 235 3.34 -6.89 20.92
N LEU A 236 2.52 -5.86 21.07
CA LEU A 236 1.35 -5.59 20.23
C LEU A 236 1.74 -4.97 18.88
N SER A 237 2.96 -4.46 18.72
CA SER A 237 3.53 -4.01 17.45
C SER A 237 4.59 -4.91 16.82
N SER A 238 4.70 -6.17 17.29
CA SER A 238 4.89 -7.28 16.35
C SER A 238 3.88 -7.02 15.24
N ARG A 239 4.20 -7.23 13.96
CA ARG A 239 3.45 -6.60 12.87
C ARG A 239 1.97 -7.04 12.79
N GLY A 240 1.50 -7.82 13.77
CA GLY A 240 0.29 -7.44 14.53
C GLY A 240 -0.94 -7.93 13.83
N ARG A 241 -0.76 -9.07 13.16
CA ARG A 241 -1.75 -9.67 12.28
C ARG A 241 -1.92 -11.15 12.56
N ILE A 242 -1.39 -11.71 13.66
CA ILE A 242 -1.83 -13.03 14.11
C ILE A 242 -3.36 -13.03 14.24
N GLY A 243 -3.93 -11.95 14.81
CA GLY A 243 -5.37 -11.73 14.84
C GLY A 243 -6.01 -11.82 13.45
N TYR A 244 -5.37 -11.23 12.43
CA TYR A 244 -5.83 -11.04 11.05
C TYR A 244 -5.44 -12.13 10.04
N THR A 245 -4.60 -13.10 10.42
CA THR A 245 -4.15 -14.19 9.54
C THR A 245 -4.97 -15.45 9.78
N ASP A 246 -5.25 -16.21 8.73
CA ASP A 246 -5.96 -17.49 8.82
C ASP A 246 -5.10 -18.63 8.25
N GLU A 247 -3.78 -18.48 8.41
CA GLU A 247 -2.78 -19.45 7.95
C GLU A 247 -1.56 -19.50 8.89
N LEU A 248 -0.84 -20.63 8.87
CA LEU A 248 0.24 -20.96 9.81
C LEU A 248 1.53 -20.14 9.67
N LEU A 249 1.92 -19.69 8.47
CA LEU A 249 3.17 -18.97 8.21
C LEU A 249 3.30 -17.73 9.08
N ILE A 250 2.29 -16.86 9.09
CA ILE A 250 2.31 -15.64 9.91
C ILE A 250 2.18 -15.95 11.38
N LEU A 251 1.37 -16.95 11.76
CA LEU A 251 1.29 -17.38 13.16
C LEU A 251 2.68 -17.80 13.67
N ALA A 252 3.40 -18.62 12.91
CA ALA A 252 4.72 -19.12 13.27
C ALA A 252 5.78 -18.00 13.26
N ALA A 253 5.85 -17.19 12.20
CA ALA A 253 6.85 -16.13 12.07
C ALA A 253 6.71 -15.04 13.15
N GLU A 254 5.49 -14.53 13.39
CA GLU A 254 5.24 -13.51 14.42
C GLU A 254 5.47 -14.06 15.83
N SER A 255 5.10 -15.32 16.07
CA SER A 255 5.34 -15.97 17.36
C SER A 255 6.83 -16.18 17.62
N VAL A 256 7.61 -16.61 16.63
CA VAL A 256 9.08 -16.71 16.75
C VAL A 256 9.71 -15.33 16.98
N CYS A 257 9.20 -14.28 16.32
CA CYS A 257 9.66 -12.91 16.52
C CYS A 257 9.37 -12.42 17.95
N TYR A 258 8.17 -12.70 18.46
CA TYR A 258 7.81 -12.44 19.86
C TYR A 258 8.70 -13.21 20.83
N LEU A 259 8.95 -14.49 20.59
CA LEU A 259 9.80 -15.33 21.44
C LEU A 259 11.25 -14.84 21.47
N ALA A 260 11.85 -14.55 20.30
CA ALA A 260 13.22 -14.04 20.20
C ALA A 260 13.42 -12.77 21.04
N ARG A 261 12.51 -11.80 20.87
CA ARG A 261 12.50 -10.56 21.66
C ARG A 261 12.17 -10.79 23.13
N GLY A 262 11.20 -11.66 23.44
CA GLY A 262 10.82 -11.98 24.82
C GLY A 262 11.98 -12.57 25.62
N TYR A 263 12.75 -13.48 25.02
CA TYR A 263 13.94 -14.02 25.65
C TYR A 263 15.05 -12.96 25.84
N GLU A 264 15.22 -12.04 24.89
CA GLU A 264 16.13 -10.89 25.02
C GLU A 264 15.72 -9.96 26.16
N GLN A 265 14.44 -9.58 26.20
CA GLN A 265 13.87 -8.71 27.22
C GLN A 265 13.94 -9.30 28.63
N LEU A 266 13.76 -10.61 28.79
CA LEU A 266 13.97 -11.31 30.06
C LEU A 266 15.40 -11.20 30.59
N ARG A 267 16.38 -10.90 29.73
CA ARG A 267 17.80 -10.73 30.09
C ARG A 267 18.18 -9.27 30.29
N GLU A 268 17.59 -8.37 29.51
CA GLU A 268 18.02 -6.99 29.38
C GLU A 268 17.17 -6.00 30.18
N LEU A 269 15.87 -6.27 30.35
CA LEU A 269 14.97 -5.37 31.07
C LEU A 269 14.98 -5.63 32.57
N THR A 270 14.77 -4.56 33.32
CA THR A 270 14.70 -4.57 34.78
C THR A 270 13.33 -5.07 35.24
N PHE A 271 13.17 -6.39 35.37
CA PHE A 271 12.01 -7.02 36.00
C PHE A 271 12.26 -7.31 37.49
N ASP A 272 11.21 -7.25 38.31
CA ASP A 272 11.23 -7.93 39.61
C ASP A 272 11.07 -9.46 39.46
N GLU A 273 11.30 -10.21 40.53
CA GLU A 273 11.25 -11.68 40.49
C GLU A 273 9.87 -12.25 40.10
N THR A 274 8.78 -11.53 40.38
CA THR A 274 7.41 -11.99 40.11
C THR A 274 7.07 -11.76 38.64
N HIS A 275 7.23 -10.53 38.15
CA HIS A 275 6.97 -10.17 36.75
C HIS A 275 7.91 -10.90 35.80
N ALA A 276 9.19 -11.11 36.18
CA ALA A 276 10.11 -11.93 35.39
C ALA A 276 9.61 -13.37 35.23
N ARG A 277 9.12 -13.98 36.32
CA ARG A 277 8.58 -15.35 36.32
C ARG A 277 7.30 -15.45 35.50
N ASP A 278 6.40 -14.49 35.66
CA ASP A 278 5.12 -14.47 34.96
C ASP A 278 5.34 -14.24 33.46
N PHE A 279 6.23 -13.32 33.09
CA PHE A 279 6.57 -13.08 31.68
C PHE A 279 7.29 -14.30 31.07
N ALA A 280 8.20 -14.96 31.80
CA ALA A 280 8.82 -16.20 31.35
C ALA A 280 7.80 -17.33 31.12
N ALA A 281 6.76 -17.43 31.98
CA ALA A 281 5.68 -18.39 31.80
C ALA A 281 4.84 -18.10 30.53
N VAL A 282 4.61 -16.81 30.23
CA VAL A 282 3.95 -16.39 28.97
C VAL A 282 4.78 -16.77 27.76
N VAL A 283 6.08 -16.45 27.75
CA VAL A 283 7.00 -16.79 26.66
C VAL A 283 7.02 -18.32 26.44
N GLU A 284 7.08 -19.11 27.50
CA GLU A 284 7.07 -20.57 27.39
C GLU A 284 5.71 -21.13 26.92
N LYS A 285 4.58 -20.52 27.32
CA LYS A 285 3.24 -20.88 26.80
C LYS A 285 3.20 -20.73 25.28
N VAL A 286 3.63 -19.59 24.74
CA VAL A 286 3.67 -19.35 23.29
C VAL A 286 4.56 -20.38 22.57
N ARG A 287 5.76 -20.65 23.11
CA ARG A 287 6.68 -21.65 22.54
C ARG A 287 6.05 -23.03 22.49
N ARG A 288 5.38 -23.45 23.57
CA ARG A 288 4.72 -24.75 23.67
C ARG A 288 3.59 -24.92 22.66
N GLU A 289 2.75 -23.89 22.45
CA GLU A 289 1.65 -23.99 21.48
C GLU A 289 2.16 -24.16 20.04
N LEU A 290 3.21 -23.45 19.65
CA LEU A 290 3.85 -23.69 18.35
C LEU A 290 4.48 -25.09 18.26
N LYS A 291 5.20 -25.52 19.31
CA LYS A 291 5.82 -26.85 19.36
C LYS A 291 4.79 -27.96 19.21
N ASN A 292 3.61 -27.81 19.78
CA ASN A 292 2.51 -28.76 19.67
C ASN A 292 2.05 -28.96 18.21
N ILE A 293 1.98 -27.87 17.42
CA ILE A 293 1.63 -27.95 15.99
C ILE A 293 2.66 -28.79 15.23
N PHE A 294 3.95 -28.42 15.32
CA PHE A 294 4.99 -29.09 14.54
C PHE A 294 5.24 -30.53 14.99
N THR A 295 5.09 -30.83 16.29
CA THR A 295 5.15 -32.20 16.82
C THR A 295 4.00 -33.05 16.29
N PHE A 296 2.79 -32.49 16.19
CA PHE A 296 1.65 -33.18 15.61
C PHE A 296 1.88 -33.48 14.12
N MET A 297 2.40 -32.51 13.35
CA MET A 297 2.74 -32.72 11.94
C MET A 297 3.76 -33.86 11.75
N ASP A 298 4.89 -33.85 12.48
CA ASP A 298 5.91 -34.91 12.44
C ASP A 298 5.32 -36.29 12.82
N SER A 299 4.50 -36.34 13.87
CA SER A 299 3.84 -37.57 14.33
C SER A 299 2.79 -38.09 13.35
N SER A 300 2.03 -37.22 12.69
CA SER A 300 1.02 -37.61 11.69
C SER A 300 1.67 -38.26 10.48
N ILE A 301 2.82 -37.77 10.03
CA ILE A 301 3.56 -38.39 8.92
C ILE A 301 4.15 -39.73 9.35
N ALA A 302 4.71 -39.82 10.56
CA ALA A 302 5.22 -41.10 11.08
C ALA A 302 4.12 -42.19 11.15
N ARG A 303 2.87 -41.80 11.46
CA ARG A 303 1.72 -42.72 11.49
C ARG A 303 1.26 -43.19 10.10
N ALA A 304 1.54 -42.44 9.04
CA ALA A 304 1.07 -42.75 7.68
C ALA A 304 1.80 -43.93 7.01
N GLY A 305 2.95 -44.38 7.55
CA GLY A 305 3.64 -45.64 7.16
C GLY A 305 4.46 -45.58 5.86
N GLU A 306 4.91 -46.74 5.36
CA GLU A 306 5.67 -46.86 4.10
C GLU A 306 4.77 -46.56 2.89
N GLN A 307 5.15 -45.51 2.16
CA GLN A 307 4.48 -45.02 0.95
C GLN A 307 5.30 -45.40 -0.30
N SER A 308 4.73 -45.20 -1.50
CA SER A 308 5.46 -45.40 -2.76
C SER A 308 6.78 -44.58 -2.78
N LEU A 309 7.79 -45.04 -3.53
CA LEU A 309 9.14 -44.44 -3.50
C LEU A 309 9.16 -42.93 -3.80
N GLY A 310 8.27 -42.45 -4.68
CA GLY A 310 8.15 -41.02 -5.00
C GLY A 310 7.52 -40.20 -3.88
N LEU A 311 6.46 -40.71 -3.24
CA LEU A 311 5.82 -40.11 -2.06
C LEU A 311 6.80 -40.07 -0.88
N LYS A 312 7.63 -41.10 -0.72
CA LYS A 312 8.62 -41.22 0.37
C LYS A 312 9.62 -40.06 0.41
N ASN A 313 10.07 -39.58 -0.74
CA ASN A 313 11.03 -38.45 -0.82
C ASN A 313 10.37 -37.12 -0.44
N LYS A 314 9.14 -36.86 -0.90
CA LYS A 314 8.39 -35.64 -0.56
C LYS A 314 7.98 -35.62 0.92
N PHE A 315 7.60 -36.76 1.49
CA PHE A 315 7.37 -36.88 2.93
C PHE A 315 8.64 -36.68 3.76
N ALA A 316 9.77 -37.23 3.31
CA ALA A 316 11.05 -37.02 4.00
C ALA A 316 11.44 -35.54 4.04
N ALA A 317 11.26 -34.81 2.93
CA ALA A 317 11.50 -33.37 2.87
C ALA A 317 10.58 -32.59 3.83
N PHE A 318 9.28 -32.91 3.86
CA PHE A 318 8.36 -32.27 4.82
C PHE A 318 8.80 -32.53 6.27
N VAL A 319 9.07 -33.79 6.62
CA VAL A 319 9.45 -34.21 7.98
C VAL A 319 10.73 -33.51 8.43
N GLU A 320 11.70 -33.40 7.55
CA GLU A 320 12.93 -32.64 7.81
C GLU A 320 12.61 -31.20 8.22
N LYS A 321 11.75 -30.51 7.47
CA LYS A 321 11.37 -29.11 7.76
C LYS A 321 10.54 -28.97 9.04
N ALA A 322 9.66 -29.92 9.35
CA ALA A 322 8.96 -29.93 10.64
C ALA A 322 9.94 -30.07 11.81
N ARG A 323 10.99 -30.89 11.66
CA ARG A 323 12.04 -31.07 12.67
C ARG A 323 12.99 -29.89 12.77
N ASP A 324 13.31 -29.24 11.66
CA ASP A 324 14.09 -27.99 11.66
C ASP A 324 13.33 -26.87 12.35
N ALA A 325 12.01 -26.73 12.11
CA ALA A 325 11.14 -25.80 12.84
C ALA A 325 11.14 -26.07 14.36
N LEU A 326 11.06 -27.34 14.78
CA LEU A 326 11.19 -27.72 16.18
C LEU A 326 12.58 -27.35 16.75
N ARG A 327 13.65 -27.55 15.98
CA ARG A 327 15.02 -27.20 16.39
C ARG A 327 15.17 -25.68 16.61
N ILE A 328 14.60 -24.86 15.73
CA ILE A 328 14.57 -23.40 15.90
C ILE A 328 13.96 -23.04 17.26
N LEU A 329 12.82 -23.65 17.62
CA LEU A 329 12.16 -23.38 18.91
C LEU A 329 13.00 -23.78 20.14
N GLU A 330 13.86 -24.80 20.02
CA GLU A 330 14.78 -25.19 21.10
C GLU A 330 16.03 -24.29 21.17
N GLU A 331 16.48 -23.74 20.04
CA GLU A 331 17.64 -22.84 19.97
C GLU A 331 17.30 -21.40 20.42
N LEU A 332 16.03 -20.98 20.30
CA LEU A 332 15.59 -19.60 20.56
C LEU A 332 15.99 -19.01 21.93
N PRO A 333 15.92 -19.71 23.07
CA PRO A 333 16.34 -19.15 24.36
C PRO A 333 17.82 -18.69 24.37
N ALA A 334 18.67 -19.37 23.60
CA ALA A 334 20.09 -19.07 23.47
C ALA A 334 20.39 -18.02 22.38
N TYR A 335 19.44 -17.72 21.49
CA TYR A 335 19.62 -16.73 20.44
C TYR A 335 19.90 -15.34 21.02
N ARG A 336 20.81 -14.61 20.37
CA ARG A 336 21.17 -13.22 20.67
C ARG A 336 21.21 -12.46 19.36
N THR A 337 20.60 -11.29 19.35
CA THR A 337 20.69 -10.37 18.20
C THR A 337 22.14 -9.93 18.02
N PRO A 338 22.74 -10.04 16.82
CA PRO A 338 24.11 -9.59 16.62
C PRO A 338 24.27 -8.11 16.98
N CYS A 339 25.20 -7.81 17.90
CA CYS A 339 25.63 -6.45 18.20
C CYS A 339 26.80 -6.06 17.29
N GLY A 340 26.89 -4.76 16.93
CA GLY A 340 27.89 -4.24 15.98
C GLY A 340 29.32 -4.67 16.34
N ALA A 341 30.09 -5.07 15.33
CA ALA A 341 31.45 -5.60 15.49
C ALA A 341 32.46 -4.55 15.97
N GLU A 342 33.48 -4.99 16.71
CA GLU A 342 34.68 -4.19 17.01
C GLU A 342 35.39 -3.83 15.69
N GLY A 343 35.23 -2.58 15.21
CA GLY A 343 35.86 -2.11 13.96
C GLY A 343 35.09 -1.06 13.15
N GLY A 344 33.87 -0.72 13.57
CA GLY A 344 33.00 0.27 12.93
C GLY A 344 31.54 -0.18 12.98
N PHE A 345 30.62 0.66 12.51
CA PHE A 345 29.20 0.33 12.43
C PHE A 345 28.88 -0.23 11.04
N PRO A 346 28.68 -1.56 10.89
CA PRO A 346 28.33 -2.16 9.61
C PRO A 346 26.91 -1.76 9.21
N ILE A 347 26.73 -1.45 7.93
CA ILE A 347 25.46 -1.05 7.36
C ILE A 347 25.23 -1.88 6.12
N THR A 348 24.33 -2.85 6.26
CA THR A 348 23.80 -3.63 5.16
C THR A 348 22.38 -3.15 4.87
N VAL A 349 22.14 -2.77 3.62
CA VAL A 349 20.79 -2.50 3.10
C VAL A 349 20.52 -3.43 1.93
N MET A 350 19.25 -3.76 1.72
CA MET A 350 18.80 -4.62 0.65
C MET A 350 17.72 -3.89 -0.15
N LEU A 351 17.93 -3.78 -1.46
CA LEU A 351 16.97 -3.24 -2.41
C LEU A 351 16.18 -4.40 -3.03
N MET A 352 14.86 -4.29 -3.01
CA MET A 352 13.97 -5.33 -3.51
C MET A 352 12.70 -4.75 -4.12
N GLU A 353 12.06 -5.50 -5.01
CA GLU A 353 10.70 -5.22 -5.49
C GLU A 353 9.73 -5.30 -4.29
N ASP A 354 8.87 -4.28 -4.12
CA ASP A 354 7.95 -4.20 -2.97
C ASP A 354 6.92 -5.33 -2.97
N SER A 355 6.39 -5.66 -4.15
CA SER A 355 5.33 -6.65 -4.37
C SER A 355 5.78 -8.10 -4.29
N THR A 356 6.97 -8.43 -4.81
CA THR A 356 7.47 -9.82 -4.91
C THR A 356 8.56 -10.11 -3.89
N GLY A 357 9.19 -9.07 -3.32
CA GLY A 357 10.37 -9.20 -2.47
C GLY A 357 11.65 -9.54 -3.24
N LYS A 358 11.61 -9.68 -4.57
CA LYS A 358 12.76 -10.07 -5.38
C LYS A 358 13.88 -9.05 -5.25
N ALA A 359 15.10 -9.53 -5.00
CA ALA A 359 16.31 -8.70 -4.97
C ALA A 359 16.53 -7.96 -6.29
N VAL A 360 17.01 -6.71 -6.20
CA VAL A 360 17.32 -5.87 -7.37
C VAL A 360 18.81 -5.55 -7.40
N GLU A 361 19.50 -6.13 -8.39
CA GLU A 361 20.95 -6.03 -8.55
C GLU A 361 21.40 -4.83 -9.41
N GLY A 362 22.66 -4.43 -9.24
CA GLY A 362 23.34 -3.45 -10.09
C GLY A 362 22.74 -2.04 -10.06
N ILE A 363 22.03 -1.68 -8.99
CA ILE A 363 21.47 -0.34 -8.77
C ILE A 363 22.36 0.41 -7.78
N ASP A 364 22.66 1.67 -8.10
CA ASP A 364 23.46 2.53 -7.24
C ASP A 364 22.68 2.88 -5.94
N ILE A 365 23.30 2.64 -4.78
CA ILE A 365 22.81 3.06 -3.47
C ILE A 365 23.74 4.14 -2.94
N MET A 366 23.17 5.30 -2.65
CA MET A 366 23.89 6.41 -2.03
C MET A 366 23.76 6.34 -0.51
N PHE A 367 24.91 6.32 0.16
CA PHE A 367 25.05 6.51 1.60
C PHE A 367 25.59 7.92 1.83
N GLU A 368 24.80 8.77 2.49
CA GLU A 368 25.15 10.15 2.75
C GLU A 368 25.16 10.42 4.25
N ARG A 369 26.24 11.02 4.74
CA ARG A 369 26.35 11.41 6.15
C ARG A 369 25.64 12.74 6.39
N LEU A 370 24.57 12.68 7.18
CA LEU A 370 23.83 13.85 7.65
C LEU A 370 24.42 14.43 8.94
N ARG A 371 24.92 13.57 9.84
CA ARG A 371 25.57 13.94 11.11
C ARG A 371 26.79 13.06 11.39
N GLY A 372 27.75 13.60 12.13
CA GLY A 372 29.00 12.92 12.49
C GLY A 372 30.20 13.40 11.68
N ALA A 373 31.40 13.02 12.12
CA ALA A 373 32.70 13.34 11.50
C ALA A 373 33.42 12.08 10.97
N GLY A 374 32.86 10.88 11.20
CA GLY A 374 33.39 9.59 10.75
C GLY A 374 33.39 9.38 9.23
N LYS A 375 33.99 8.28 8.79
CA LYS A 375 34.24 7.97 7.36
C LYS A 375 33.45 6.74 6.89
N LEU A 376 33.10 6.72 5.60
CA LEU A 376 32.50 5.57 4.94
C LEU A 376 33.61 4.70 4.33
N CYS A 377 33.65 3.43 4.73
CA CYS A 377 34.59 2.43 4.26
C CYS A 377 33.85 1.30 3.54
N SER A 378 34.52 0.68 2.57
CA SER A 378 34.13 -0.61 2.01
C SER A 378 34.20 -1.70 3.08
N VAL A 379 33.57 -2.85 2.81
CA VAL A 379 33.66 -4.05 3.66
C VAL A 379 35.11 -4.54 3.83
N SER A 380 35.97 -4.29 2.84
CA SER A 380 37.41 -4.57 2.91
C SER A 380 38.22 -3.59 3.77
N GLY A 381 37.58 -2.54 4.30
CA GLY A 381 38.16 -1.57 5.21
C GLY A 381 38.76 -0.32 4.54
N GLY A 382 38.87 -0.29 3.20
CA GLY A 382 39.34 0.88 2.44
C GLY A 382 38.28 1.99 2.39
N GLU A 383 38.72 3.24 2.54
CA GLU A 383 37.86 4.44 2.48
C GLU A 383 37.25 4.59 1.08
N ILE A 384 35.94 4.74 1.02
CA ILE A 384 35.17 4.93 -0.23
C ILE A 384 34.52 6.32 -0.29
N GLY A 385 34.47 7.04 0.83
CA GLY A 385 33.98 8.42 0.88
C GLY A 385 33.99 8.99 2.31
N SER A 386 34.10 10.31 2.41
CA SER A 386 34.09 11.03 3.70
C SER A 386 32.71 11.61 4.06
N LYS A 387 32.00 12.19 3.08
CA LYS A 387 30.62 12.70 3.23
C LYS A 387 29.59 11.75 2.63
N SER A 388 29.86 11.21 1.45
CA SER A 388 28.97 10.27 0.77
C SER A 388 29.75 9.18 0.06
N ALA A 389 29.09 8.05 -0.16
CA ALA A 389 29.61 6.94 -0.96
C ALA A 389 28.46 6.34 -1.79
N ILE A 390 28.76 5.93 -3.01
CA ILE A 390 27.83 5.21 -3.88
C ILE A 390 28.32 3.77 -4.03
N VAL A 391 27.43 2.81 -3.73
CA VAL A 391 27.71 1.38 -3.81
C VAL A 391 26.61 0.72 -4.61
N LYS A 392 26.97 -0.08 -5.61
CA LYS A 392 26.02 -0.88 -6.37
C LYS A 392 25.49 -2.04 -5.56
N THR A 393 24.21 -2.34 -5.70
CA THR A 393 23.64 -3.58 -5.17
C THR A 393 24.29 -4.78 -5.86
N ALA A 394 24.63 -5.80 -5.07
CA ALA A 394 25.12 -7.09 -5.57
C ALA A 394 23.95 -7.94 -6.12
N GLU A 395 24.27 -9.14 -6.65
CA GLU A 395 23.28 -10.10 -7.17
C GLU A 395 22.21 -10.46 -6.12
N ASP A 396 22.61 -10.50 -4.84
CA ASP A 396 21.72 -10.74 -3.70
C ASP A 396 20.86 -9.51 -3.31
N GLY A 397 20.93 -8.42 -4.08
CA GLY A 397 20.22 -7.16 -3.87
C GLY A 397 20.79 -6.28 -2.77
N SER A 398 21.89 -6.68 -2.13
CA SER A 398 22.44 -5.96 -0.98
C SER A 398 23.52 -4.94 -1.36
N ALA A 399 23.59 -3.85 -0.60
CA ALA A 399 24.70 -2.90 -0.60
C ALA A 399 25.25 -2.77 0.82
N ARG A 400 26.58 -2.83 0.96
CA ARG A 400 27.27 -2.92 2.25
C ARG A 400 28.33 -1.85 2.39
N VAL A 401 28.29 -1.11 3.50
CA VAL A 401 29.32 -0.15 3.90
C VAL A 401 29.63 -0.29 5.40
N ILE A 402 30.80 0.19 5.81
CA ILE A 402 31.18 0.30 7.22
C ILE A 402 31.34 1.79 7.53
N TYR A 403 30.56 2.31 8.47
CA TYR A 403 30.78 3.63 9.02
C TYR A 403 31.83 3.55 10.15
N LYS A 404 32.97 4.21 9.98
CA LYS A 404 34.01 4.30 11.00
C LYS A 404 33.92 5.65 11.71
N PRO A 405 33.37 5.71 12.94
CA PRO A 405 33.34 6.95 13.69
C PRO A 405 34.77 7.37 14.08
N VAL A 406 34.97 8.67 14.28
CA VAL A 406 36.21 9.29 14.78
C VAL A 406 36.47 8.91 16.23
N SER A 407 35.40 8.70 17.02
CA SER A 407 35.44 8.25 18.42
C SER A 407 34.30 7.29 18.73
N GLN A 408 34.46 6.42 19.72
CA GLN A 408 33.40 5.46 20.11
C GLN A 408 32.08 6.14 20.53
N ASP A 409 32.15 7.35 21.07
CA ASP A 409 30.98 8.11 21.54
C ASP A 409 30.37 9.03 20.47
N GLU A 410 30.82 8.93 19.21
CA GLU A 410 30.31 9.80 18.15
C GLU A 410 28.84 9.49 17.84
N VAL A 411 27.99 10.50 17.98
CA VAL A 411 26.62 10.46 17.47
C VAL A 411 26.65 10.78 15.97
N PHE A 412 26.23 9.83 15.15
CA PHE A 412 26.18 9.98 13.70
C PHE A 412 24.80 9.64 13.15
N GLN A 413 24.52 10.10 11.93
CA GLN A 413 23.35 9.69 11.16
C GLN A 413 23.66 9.72 9.68
N LEU A 414 23.26 8.65 8.99
CA LEU A 414 23.35 8.53 7.55
C LEU A 414 21.96 8.47 6.94
N ASN A 415 21.79 9.09 5.78
CA ASN A 415 20.72 8.82 4.84
C ASN A 415 21.17 7.76 3.85
N VAL A 416 20.32 6.78 3.58
CA VAL A 416 20.55 5.76 2.55
C VAL A 416 19.40 5.81 1.55
N THR A 417 19.73 5.94 0.27
CA THR A 417 18.76 6.13 -0.80
C THR A 417 19.19 5.47 -2.11
N TYR A 418 18.23 5.04 -2.92
CA TYR A 418 18.46 4.43 -4.23
C TYR A 418 17.99 5.32 -5.39
N ASP A 419 17.29 6.42 -5.10
CA ASP A 419 16.70 7.32 -6.10
C ASP A 419 16.90 8.81 -5.72
N GLY A 420 17.52 9.10 -4.57
CA GLY A 420 17.70 10.48 -4.09
C GLY A 420 16.44 11.07 -3.46
N LEU A 421 15.33 10.34 -3.45
CA LEU A 421 14.04 10.76 -2.89
C LEU A 421 13.66 9.92 -1.66
N HIS A 422 13.92 8.62 -1.69
CA HIS A 422 13.71 7.73 -0.56
C HIS A 422 14.68 8.09 0.57
N VAL A 423 14.16 8.19 1.78
CA VAL A 423 14.97 8.48 2.98
C VAL A 423 14.92 7.28 3.92
N MET A 424 16.06 6.61 4.10
CA MET A 424 16.30 5.64 5.17
C MET A 424 17.39 6.18 6.10
N LEU A 425 17.05 6.39 7.37
CA LEU A 425 18.00 6.90 8.36
C LEU A 425 18.69 5.76 9.10
N VAL A 426 20.02 5.85 9.23
CA VAL A 426 20.84 4.86 9.93
C VAL A 426 21.83 5.57 10.87
N PRO A 427 21.72 5.39 12.20
CA PRO A 427 20.64 4.70 12.93
C PRO A 427 19.28 5.42 12.81
N GLU A 428 18.19 4.67 13.00
CA GLU A 428 16.81 5.17 12.87
C GLU A 428 16.43 6.16 13.98
N GLU A 429 16.92 5.93 15.19
CA GLU A 429 16.82 6.81 16.35
C GLU A 429 18.20 7.42 16.63
N LEU A 430 18.22 8.72 16.93
CA LEU A 430 19.39 9.38 17.47
C LEU A 430 19.28 9.33 18.99
N ASP A 431 20.27 8.73 19.67
CA ASP A 431 20.44 8.90 21.11
C ASP A 431 20.86 10.36 21.37
N GLU A 432 19.87 11.24 21.48
CA GLU A 432 20.09 12.52 22.12
C GLU A 432 20.28 12.23 23.60
N LYS A 433 21.54 12.30 24.09
CA LYS A 433 21.79 12.36 25.53
C LYS A 433 20.84 13.40 26.11
N PRO A 434 20.04 13.07 27.14
CA PRO A 434 19.07 14.01 27.67
C PRO A 434 19.83 15.19 28.24
N CYS A 435 19.65 16.36 27.63
CA CYS A 435 20.07 17.60 28.26
C CYS A 435 19.19 17.78 29.50
N VAL A 436 19.76 17.50 30.66
CA VAL A 436 19.13 17.72 31.96
C VAL A 436 19.11 19.23 32.21
N SER A 437 17.96 19.88 31.97
CA SER A 437 17.44 20.92 32.87
C SER A 437 16.01 21.33 32.49
N ALA A 438 15.06 20.81 33.26
CA ALA A 438 13.91 21.46 33.88
C ALA A 438 13.11 22.58 33.16
N SER A 439 11.78 22.34 33.19
CA SER A 439 10.68 23.29 33.46
C SER A 439 9.92 23.89 32.26
N PRO A 440 8.57 23.96 32.35
CA PRO A 440 7.71 24.49 31.30
C PRO A 440 7.50 25.99 31.51
N ASP A 441 7.98 26.83 30.61
CA ASP A 441 7.47 28.19 30.46
C ASP A 441 7.47 28.60 28.99
N TYR A 442 6.38 29.25 28.61
CA TYR A 442 6.09 29.74 27.27
C TYR A 442 7.06 30.86 26.84
N ILE A 443 7.36 30.88 25.54
CA ILE A 443 7.73 32.00 24.64
C ILE A 443 8.12 33.32 25.32
N THR A 444 9.35 33.79 25.08
CA THR A 444 9.64 35.20 24.73
C THR A 444 10.94 35.33 23.91
N ASP A 445 10.78 35.93 22.73
CA ASP A 445 11.61 36.86 21.94
C ASP A 445 13.16 36.75 21.82
N GLU A 446 13.57 36.72 20.54
CA GLU A 446 14.69 37.42 19.88
C GLU A 446 16.07 37.47 20.55
N ASP A 447 17.04 36.71 20.01
CA ASP A 447 18.16 37.24 19.19
C ASP A 447 19.30 36.20 18.99
N ASP A 448 19.71 36.07 17.72
CA ASP A 448 21.04 35.73 17.17
C ASP A 448 21.89 34.60 17.78
N GLU A 449 21.86 33.42 17.14
CA GLU A 449 23.02 32.84 16.42
C GLU A 449 22.50 32.00 15.24
N PRO A 450 23.14 32.03 14.05
CA PRO A 450 22.68 31.30 12.89
C PRO A 450 22.91 29.80 13.11
N ASP A 451 21.84 29.04 13.34
CA ASP A 451 21.85 27.61 13.05
C ASP A 451 22.26 27.48 11.58
N GLU A 452 23.43 26.88 11.34
CA GLU A 452 23.95 26.61 10.00
C GLU A 452 22.82 25.99 9.17
N GLU A 453 22.27 26.80 8.26
CA GLU A 453 21.40 26.32 7.20
C GLU A 453 22.12 25.14 6.57
N ILE A 454 21.54 23.94 6.74
CA ILE A 454 21.96 22.77 5.98
C ILE A 454 21.79 23.19 4.53
N ASP A 455 22.91 23.43 3.86
CA ASP A 455 22.97 23.77 2.44
C ASP A 455 22.45 22.55 1.65
N VAL A 456 21.13 22.51 1.44
CA VAL A 456 20.42 21.41 0.73
C VAL A 456 20.67 21.49 -0.79
N ASP A 457 21.39 22.51 -1.26
CA ASP A 457 21.61 22.77 -2.70
C ASP A 457 22.66 21.87 -3.39
N SER A 458 22.99 20.71 -2.82
CA SER A 458 23.92 19.75 -3.47
C SER A 458 23.31 18.43 -3.93
N VAL A 459 21.98 18.26 -3.90
CA VAL A 459 21.38 17.05 -4.48
C VAL A 459 21.07 17.29 -5.96
N GLN A 460 21.95 16.77 -6.83
CA GLN A 460 21.64 16.41 -8.23
C GLN A 460 20.55 15.30 -8.30
N GLY A 461 19.41 15.50 -7.63
CA GLY A 461 18.46 14.45 -7.24
C GLY A 461 17.52 14.00 -8.34
N SER A 462 17.40 14.74 -9.44
CA SER A 462 16.45 14.38 -10.52
C SER A 462 17.00 13.31 -11.47
N SER A 463 18.32 13.22 -11.68
CA SER A 463 18.87 12.22 -12.61
C SER A 463 18.92 10.81 -12.00
N PHE A 464 19.09 10.69 -10.68
CA PHE A 464 19.30 9.39 -10.02
C PHE A 464 18.02 8.53 -9.99
N ALA A 465 16.88 9.08 -9.55
CA ALA A 465 15.57 8.40 -9.60
C ALA A 465 15.11 8.07 -11.01
N HIS A 466 15.27 9.02 -11.93
CA HIS A 466 14.76 8.92 -13.29
C HIS A 466 15.50 7.83 -14.09
N ASN A 467 16.83 7.76 -13.95
CA ASN A 467 17.65 6.72 -14.57
C ASN A 467 17.28 5.31 -14.10
N LEU A 468 16.82 5.16 -12.85
CA LEU A 468 16.45 3.87 -12.29
C LEU A 468 15.21 3.27 -12.97
N SER A 469 14.12 4.04 -13.09
CA SER A 469 12.87 3.55 -13.70
C SER A 469 13.10 3.08 -15.14
N LEU A 470 13.82 3.90 -15.94
CA LEU A 470 14.19 3.56 -17.31
C LEU A 470 15.03 2.27 -17.37
N THR A 471 16.03 2.15 -16.48
CA THR A 471 16.89 0.97 -16.40
C THR A 471 16.08 -0.29 -16.10
N LEU A 472 15.13 -0.22 -15.17
CA LEU A 472 14.28 -1.36 -14.84
C LEU A 472 13.38 -1.74 -16.01
N ILE A 473 12.67 -0.78 -16.61
CA ILE A 473 11.80 -1.01 -17.77
C ILE A 473 12.57 -1.73 -18.90
N GLU A 474 13.76 -1.22 -19.25
CA GLU A 474 14.61 -1.83 -20.27
C GLU A 474 14.99 -3.28 -19.93
N ARG A 475 15.48 -3.52 -18.71
CA ARG A 475 15.88 -4.86 -18.26
C ARG A 475 14.72 -5.85 -18.31
N MET A 476 13.52 -5.45 -17.88
CA MET A 476 12.37 -6.36 -17.83
C MET A 476 11.89 -6.78 -19.22
N PHE A 477 11.77 -5.85 -20.17
CA PHE A 477 11.34 -6.20 -21.52
C PHE A 477 12.37 -7.07 -22.25
N ARG A 478 13.67 -6.81 -22.03
CA ARG A 478 14.74 -7.69 -22.54
C ARG A 478 14.66 -9.08 -21.91
N PHE A 479 14.49 -9.16 -20.59
CA PHE A 479 14.32 -10.42 -19.87
C PHE A 479 13.13 -11.24 -20.39
N LEU A 480 11.98 -10.61 -20.64
CA LEU A 480 10.82 -11.26 -21.24
C LEU A 480 11.14 -11.80 -22.65
N LYS A 481 11.80 -10.99 -23.49
CA LYS A 481 12.21 -11.39 -24.84
C LYS A 481 13.18 -12.58 -24.83
N GLU A 482 14.18 -12.54 -23.96
CA GLU A 482 15.17 -13.62 -23.77
C GLU A 482 14.53 -14.93 -23.31
N ASN A 483 13.42 -14.84 -22.56
CA ASN A 483 12.64 -15.99 -22.08
C ASN A 483 11.49 -16.38 -23.02
N ASP A 484 11.54 -15.96 -24.29
CA ASP A 484 10.56 -16.30 -25.31
C ASP A 484 9.14 -15.85 -24.93
N VAL A 485 9.00 -14.68 -24.30
CA VAL A 485 7.72 -13.98 -24.12
C VAL A 485 7.71 -12.77 -25.04
N ASN A 486 6.74 -12.73 -25.95
CA ASN A 486 6.69 -11.69 -26.98
C ASN A 486 5.63 -10.64 -26.62
N VAL A 487 6.06 -9.46 -26.17
CA VAL A 487 5.14 -8.34 -25.93
C VAL A 487 4.77 -7.71 -27.26
N VAL A 488 3.56 -7.98 -27.74
CA VAL A 488 3.11 -7.62 -29.10
C VAL A 488 2.63 -6.17 -29.17
N SER A 489 1.82 -5.74 -28.20
CA SER A 489 1.36 -4.36 -28.14
C SER A 489 1.23 -3.85 -26.71
N ILE A 490 1.54 -2.56 -26.55
CA ILE A 490 1.22 -1.75 -25.40
C ILE A 490 0.35 -0.62 -25.92
N ASP A 491 -0.90 -0.57 -25.46
CA ASP A 491 -1.90 0.40 -25.89
C ASP A 491 -2.36 1.18 -24.65
N ASP A 492 -2.06 2.47 -24.57
CA ASP A 492 -2.26 3.29 -23.35
C ASP A 492 -2.92 4.64 -23.68
N HIS A 493 -3.63 5.20 -22.72
CA HIS A 493 -4.34 6.49 -22.82
C HIS A 493 -3.96 7.46 -21.69
N HIS A 494 -3.08 7.03 -20.78
CA HIS A 494 -2.71 7.82 -19.62
C HIS A 494 -1.58 8.81 -19.92
N PRO A 495 -1.51 9.95 -19.20
CA PRO A 495 -0.41 10.89 -19.34
C PRO A 495 0.94 10.22 -19.06
N TYR A 496 1.89 10.36 -19.98
CA TYR A 496 3.16 9.64 -19.95
C TYR A 496 4.36 10.57 -19.68
N ASN A 497 5.47 9.99 -19.23
CA ASN A 497 6.76 10.64 -19.26
C ASN A 497 7.41 10.49 -20.66
N PRO A 498 7.82 11.59 -21.35
CA PRO A 498 8.45 11.52 -22.67
C PRO A 498 9.67 10.62 -22.77
N GLU A 499 10.46 10.50 -21.71
CA GLU A 499 11.67 9.67 -21.67
C GLU A 499 11.32 8.17 -21.61
N VAL A 500 10.23 7.81 -20.93
CA VAL A 500 9.69 6.44 -20.91
C VAL A 500 9.18 6.06 -22.29
N LEU A 501 8.42 6.94 -22.94
CA LEU A 501 7.97 6.70 -24.32
C LEU A 501 9.16 6.55 -25.28
N SER A 502 10.16 7.42 -25.18
CA SER A 502 11.37 7.35 -26.01
C SER A 502 12.12 6.01 -25.84
N LEU A 503 12.21 5.49 -24.60
CA LEU A 503 12.77 4.17 -24.33
C LEU A 503 11.93 3.05 -24.97
N LEU A 504 10.61 3.11 -24.84
CA LEU A 504 9.72 2.11 -25.43
C LEU A 504 9.80 2.10 -26.96
N GLU A 505 9.85 3.26 -27.61
CA GLU A 505 10.05 3.40 -29.06
C GLU A 505 11.40 2.84 -29.51
N LYS A 506 12.47 3.08 -28.73
CA LYS A 506 13.77 2.44 -28.96
C LYS A 506 13.65 0.91 -28.90
N LEU A 507 12.99 0.36 -27.88
CA LEU A 507 12.78 -1.10 -27.74
C LEU A 507 11.93 -1.70 -28.87
N VAL A 508 10.98 -0.93 -29.43
CA VAL A 508 10.26 -1.31 -30.66
C VAL A 508 11.20 -1.37 -31.85
N SER A 509 12.04 -0.35 -32.05
CA SER A 509 13.01 -0.31 -33.16
C SER A 509 14.03 -1.46 -33.11
N GLU A 510 14.34 -1.95 -31.91
CA GLU A 510 15.22 -3.09 -31.67
C GLU A 510 14.50 -4.45 -31.76
N GLY A 511 13.18 -4.48 -31.93
CA GLY A 511 12.38 -5.71 -32.00
C GLY A 511 12.22 -6.45 -30.66
N VAL A 512 12.50 -5.77 -29.54
CA VAL A 512 12.25 -6.28 -28.18
C VAL A 512 10.75 -6.26 -27.88
N ILE A 513 10.07 -5.19 -28.29
CA ILE A 513 8.61 -5.01 -28.20
C ILE A 513 8.05 -4.92 -29.63
N GLY A 514 6.81 -5.37 -29.85
CA GLY A 514 6.16 -5.30 -31.17
C GLY A 514 5.70 -3.90 -31.55
N SER A 515 4.88 -3.25 -30.71
CA SER A 515 4.32 -1.92 -30.96
C SER A 515 3.95 -1.21 -29.66
N VAL A 516 3.98 0.13 -29.69
CA VAL A 516 3.50 0.98 -28.60
C VAL A 516 2.63 2.07 -29.19
N HIS A 517 1.43 2.25 -28.64
CA HIS A 517 0.46 3.26 -29.05
C HIS A 517 -0.04 3.99 -27.81
N ILE A 518 0.29 5.27 -27.70
CA ILE A 518 -0.17 6.12 -26.60
C ILE A 518 -1.05 7.25 -27.16
N HIS A 519 -2.31 7.31 -26.73
CA HIS A 519 -3.23 8.40 -27.04
C HIS A 519 -3.44 9.27 -25.80
N ALA A 520 -2.44 10.09 -25.50
CA ALA A 520 -2.45 11.01 -24.38
C ALA A 520 -1.45 12.15 -24.60
N ALA A 521 -1.57 13.21 -23.80
CA ALA A 521 -0.56 14.25 -23.70
C ALA A 521 0.51 13.89 -22.64
N PRO A 522 1.72 14.44 -22.74
CA PRO A 522 2.72 14.30 -21.68
C PRO A 522 2.18 14.74 -20.31
N ARG A 523 2.69 14.14 -19.22
CA ARG A 523 2.30 14.52 -17.84
C ARG A 523 2.36 16.04 -17.63
N GLY A 524 1.28 16.58 -17.06
CA GLY A 524 1.15 18.02 -16.77
C GLY A 524 0.64 18.88 -17.94
N VAL A 525 0.40 18.28 -19.11
CA VAL A 525 -0.24 18.93 -20.26
C VAL A 525 -1.72 18.54 -20.30
N ASP A 526 -2.58 19.51 -20.60
CA ASP A 526 -4.02 19.34 -20.63
C ASP A 526 -4.53 19.00 -22.04
N GLU A 527 -5.40 17.99 -22.12
CA GLU A 527 -6.19 17.69 -23.31
C GLU A 527 -7.63 18.20 -23.17
N ALA A 528 -8.21 18.64 -24.29
CA ALA A 528 -9.61 19.00 -24.35
C ALA A 528 -10.50 17.76 -24.15
N ASP A 529 -11.65 17.92 -23.49
CA ASP A 529 -12.56 16.80 -23.22
C ASP A 529 -13.05 16.10 -24.51
N GLU A 530 -13.07 16.80 -25.64
CA GLU A 530 -13.47 16.29 -26.96
C GLU A 530 -12.43 15.36 -27.61
N ASP A 531 -11.15 15.51 -27.23
CA ASP A 531 -10.02 14.78 -27.83
C ASP A 531 -9.61 13.54 -27.02
N LYS A 532 -10.17 13.40 -25.80
CA LYS A 532 -9.85 12.30 -24.89
C LYS A 532 -10.35 10.98 -25.44
N LYS A 533 -9.53 9.96 -25.28
CA LYS A 533 -9.91 8.56 -25.48
C LYS A 533 -9.56 7.76 -24.23
N CYS A 534 -10.32 6.71 -23.97
CA CYS A 534 -9.99 5.70 -22.97
C CYS A 534 -9.37 4.48 -23.66
N GLY A 535 -8.77 3.56 -22.90
CA GLY A 535 -8.17 2.34 -23.43
C GLY A 535 -9.15 1.49 -24.26
N ALA A 536 -10.40 1.42 -23.83
CA ALA A 536 -11.47 0.70 -24.52
C ALA A 536 -11.75 1.28 -25.90
N ASP A 537 -11.65 2.60 -26.09
CA ASP A 537 -11.75 3.23 -27.42
C ASP A 537 -10.64 2.72 -28.35
N LEU A 538 -9.40 2.71 -27.86
CA LEU A 538 -8.22 2.31 -28.63
C LEU A 538 -8.34 0.87 -29.13
N ILE A 539 -8.72 -0.05 -28.23
CA ILE A 539 -8.83 -1.47 -28.59
C ILE A 539 -10.06 -1.72 -29.47
N TYR A 540 -11.20 -1.08 -29.20
CA TYR A 540 -12.39 -1.22 -30.04
C TYR A 540 -12.10 -0.75 -31.47
N GLU A 541 -11.51 0.43 -31.65
CA GLU A 541 -11.18 0.98 -32.97
C GLU A 541 -10.19 0.09 -33.74
N LYS A 542 -9.21 -0.48 -33.03
CA LYS A 542 -8.14 -1.30 -33.63
C LYS A 542 -8.59 -2.72 -33.97
N MET A 543 -9.40 -3.35 -33.11
CA MET A 543 -9.63 -4.80 -33.14
C MET A 543 -11.08 -5.20 -33.46
N VAL A 544 -12.06 -4.29 -33.32
CA VAL A 544 -13.48 -4.60 -33.45
C VAL A 544 -14.17 -3.77 -34.53
N LYS A 545 -13.93 -2.46 -34.55
CA LYS A 545 -14.63 -1.53 -35.43
C LYS A 545 -14.52 -1.93 -36.90
N ASP A 546 -15.65 -1.88 -37.61
CA ASP A 546 -15.77 -2.20 -39.04
C ASP A 546 -15.39 -3.66 -39.40
N GLN A 547 -15.16 -4.52 -38.41
CA GLN A 547 -14.95 -5.96 -38.61
C GLN A 547 -16.29 -6.71 -38.67
N ARG A 548 -16.28 -7.94 -39.19
CA ARG A 548 -17.50 -8.77 -39.28
C ARG A 548 -18.16 -9.11 -37.93
N TRP A 549 -17.41 -8.98 -36.84
CA TRP A 549 -17.86 -9.23 -35.46
C TRP A 549 -18.19 -7.93 -34.71
N ASP A 550 -18.09 -6.77 -35.36
CA ASP A 550 -18.60 -5.52 -34.81
C ASP A 550 -20.11 -5.61 -34.64
N ASN A 551 -20.63 -5.15 -33.50
CA ASN A 551 -22.06 -5.20 -33.23
C ASN A 551 -22.53 -4.06 -32.29
N PRO A 552 -23.85 -3.77 -32.25
CA PRO A 552 -24.38 -2.68 -31.45
C PRO A 552 -24.13 -2.81 -29.95
N GLY A 553 -24.04 -4.03 -29.41
CA GLY A 553 -23.76 -4.26 -27.99
C GLY A 553 -22.34 -3.84 -27.60
N LEU A 554 -21.34 -4.25 -28.40
CA LEU A 554 -19.92 -3.89 -28.19
C LEU A 554 -19.69 -2.39 -28.35
N LYS A 555 -20.30 -1.77 -29.36
CA LYS A 555 -20.25 -0.32 -29.55
C LYS A 555 -20.82 0.43 -28.34
N HIS A 556 -21.95 -0.04 -27.82
CA HIS A 556 -22.59 0.57 -26.65
C HIS A 556 -21.77 0.37 -25.37
N LEU A 557 -21.11 -0.78 -25.19
CA LEU A 557 -20.17 -1.01 -24.09
C LEU A 557 -19.00 -0.02 -24.14
N ARG A 558 -18.43 0.20 -25.34
CA ARG A 558 -17.37 1.21 -25.55
C ARG A 558 -17.86 2.60 -25.15
N ASP A 559 -19.06 3.01 -25.58
CA ASP A 559 -19.61 4.33 -25.27
C ASP A 559 -19.85 4.51 -23.76
N ILE A 560 -20.28 3.45 -23.06
CA ILE A 560 -20.43 3.46 -21.60
C ILE A 560 -19.08 3.59 -20.90
N ALA A 561 -18.07 2.81 -21.30
CA ALA A 561 -16.73 2.87 -20.73
C ALA A 561 -16.11 4.26 -20.90
N HIS A 562 -16.15 4.80 -22.12
CA HIS A 562 -15.67 6.14 -22.46
C HIS A 562 -16.25 7.23 -21.55
N VAL A 563 -17.57 7.26 -21.38
CA VAL A 563 -18.24 8.28 -20.54
C VAL A 563 -17.98 8.07 -19.05
N GLN A 564 -18.02 6.82 -18.59
CA GLN A 564 -17.93 6.50 -17.18
C GLN A 564 -16.52 6.70 -16.64
N ASP A 565 -15.51 6.25 -17.39
CA ASP A 565 -14.12 6.26 -16.94
C ASP A 565 -13.50 7.66 -17.03
N LEU A 566 -13.70 8.36 -18.15
CA LEU A 566 -13.26 9.75 -18.32
C LEU A 566 -14.11 10.77 -17.55
N TYR A 567 -15.19 10.32 -16.90
CA TYR A 567 -16.13 11.14 -16.13
C TYR A 567 -16.68 12.35 -16.92
N LEU A 568 -17.02 12.12 -18.20
CA LEU A 568 -17.35 13.21 -19.12
C LEU A 568 -18.64 13.96 -18.73
N PRO A 569 -18.66 15.30 -18.83
CA PRO A 569 -19.88 16.09 -18.75
C PRO A 569 -20.92 15.66 -19.79
N ARG A 570 -22.21 15.78 -19.45
CA ARG A 570 -23.32 15.31 -20.29
C ARG A 570 -23.32 15.88 -21.72
N GLN A 571 -22.81 17.10 -21.90
CA GLN A 571 -22.71 17.73 -23.23
C GLN A 571 -21.73 17.04 -24.18
N PHE A 572 -20.79 16.24 -23.65
CA PHE A 572 -19.80 15.48 -24.41
C PHE A 572 -20.15 13.99 -24.51
N TRP A 573 -21.36 13.59 -24.11
CA TRP A 573 -21.78 12.19 -24.23
C TRP A 573 -22.09 11.87 -25.70
N PRO A 574 -21.73 10.67 -26.18
CA PRO A 574 -22.21 10.15 -27.46
C PRO A 574 -23.74 10.22 -27.57
N GLU A 575 -24.29 10.48 -28.75
CA GLU A 575 -25.75 10.53 -28.96
C GLU A 575 -26.47 9.23 -28.57
N SER A 576 -25.76 8.10 -28.59
CA SER A 576 -26.21 6.78 -28.16
C SER A 576 -26.44 6.67 -26.65
N MET A 577 -25.86 7.57 -25.85
CA MET A 577 -25.82 7.50 -24.39
C MET A 577 -26.99 8.24 -23.72
N SER A 578 -27.62 7.55 -22.77
CA SER A 578 -28.66 8.08 -21.90
C SER A 578 -28.24 8.05 -20.42
N PRO A 579 -28.97 8.75 -19.52
CA PRO A 579 -28.74 8.64 -18.08
C PRO A 579 -28.86 7.21 -17.52
N LYS A 580 -29.67 6.35 -18.17
CA LYS A 580 -29.78 4.94 -17.78
C LYS A 580 -28.51 4.17 -18.12
N ASP A 581 -27.88 4.46 -19.26
CA ASP A 581 -26.64 3.81 -19.69
C ASP A 581 -25.48 4.17 -18.76
N ARG A 582 -25.38 5.44 -18.32
CA ARG A 582 -24.43 5.84 -17.29
C ARG A 582 -24.67 5.12 -15.96
N ALA A 583 -25.93 4.94 -15.57
CA ALA A 583 -26.26 4.18 -14.36
C ALA A 583 -25.80 2.72 -14.46
N LEU A 584 -25.98 2.08 -15.62
CA LEU A 584 -25.45 0.74 -15.88
C LEU A 584 -23.92 0.69 -15.77
N GLY A 585 -23.20 1.65 -16.34
CA GLY A 585 -21.73 1.74 -16.19
C GLY A 585 -21.29 1.84 -14.73
N ILE A 586 -22.05 2.58 -13.90
CA ILE A 586 -21.82 2.64 -12.45
C ILE A 586 -22.07 1.29 -11.78
N GLU A 587 -23.13 0.57 -12.14
CA GLU A 587 -23.43 -0.75 -11.58
C GLU A 587 -22.35 -1.78 -11.93
N ILE A 588 -21.85 -1.79 -13.18
CA ILE A 588 -20.72 -2.64 -13.57
C ILE A 588 -19.45 -2.24 -12.81
N SER A 589 -19.20 -0.94 -12.62
CA SER A 589 -18.08 -0.46 -11.80
C SER A 589 -18.18 -0.91 -10.34
N LYS A 590 -19.39 -0.97 -9.77
CA LYS A 590 -19.63 -1.49 -8.42
C LYS A 590 -19.38 -2.99 -8.34
N LEU A 591 -19.70 -3.75 -9.40
CA LEU A 591 -19.37 -5.17 -9.47
C LEU A 591 -17.85 -5.42 -9.44
N ILE A 592 -17.07 -4.60 -10.14
CA ILE A 592 -15.60 -4.61 -10.03
C ILE A 592 -15.18 -4.29 -8.58
N GLY A 593 -15.80 -3.26 -8.01
CA GLY A 593 -15.59 -2.84 -6.61
C GLY A 593 -15.97 -3.90 -5.56
N SER A 594 -16.89 -4.81 -5.88
CA SER A 594 -17.28 -5.93 -5.03
C SER A 594 -16.30 -7.10 -5.08
N LEU A 595 -15.17 -6.93 -5.78
CA LEU A 595 -14.14 -7.97 -5.97
C LEU A 595 -14.65 -9.18 -6.74
N PHE A 596 -15.60 -8.96 -7.66
CA PHE A 596 -16.09 -10.01 -8.55
C PHE A 596 -14.99 -10.44 -9.54
N ASN A 597 -15.07 -11.66 -10.05
CA ASN A 597 -14.04 -12.22 -10.93
C ASN A 597 -13.99 -11.48 -12.28
N LYS A 598 -12.86 -10.83 -12.58
CA LYS A 598 -12.71 -10.00 -13.78
C LYS A 598 -12.68 -10.79 -15.08
N ILE A 599 -12.14 -12.01 -15.05
CA ILE A 599 -12.12 -12.89 -16.23
C ILE A 599 -13.55 -13.31 -16.57
N GLU A 600 -14.35 -13.67 -15.56
CA GLU A 600 -15.77 -13.98 -15.74
C GLU A 600 -16.55 -12.80 -16.32
N MET A 601 -16.33 -11.58 -15.80
CA MET A 601 -16.93 -10.37 -16.37
C MET A 601 -16.57 -10.17 -17.84
N THR A 602 -15.28 -10.30 -18.16
CA THR A 602 -14.75 -10.14 -19.52
C THR A 602 -15.38 -11.17 -20.46
N MET A 603 -15.44 -12.43 -20.03
CA MET A 603 -15.98 -13.52 -20.83
C MET A 603 -17.49 -13.38 -21.06
N GLU A 604 -18.28 -12.99 -20.06
CA GLU A 604 -19.72 -12.77 -20.24
C GLU A 604 -20.01 -11.55 -21.11
N LEU A 605 -19.30 -10.43 -20.91
CA LEU A 605 -19.45 -9.23 -21.75
C LEU A 605 -18.97 -9.46 -23.20
N SER A 606 -18.05 -10.39 -23.45
CA SER A 606 -17.63 -10.75 -24.81
C SER A 606 -18.72 -11.41 -25.65
N LYS A 607 -19.80 -11.91 -25.02
CA LYS A 607 -20.93 -12.56 -25.70
C LYS A 607 -22.02 -11.56 -26.14
N LEU A 608 -21.79 -10.26 -25.97
CA LEU A 608 -22.77 -9.24 -26.35
C LEU A 608 -22.97 -9.19 -27.87
N GLU A 609 -24.22 -9.32 -28.29
CA GLU A 609 -24.64 -9.18 -29.70
C GLU A 609 -25.49 -7.92 -29.94
N SER A 610 -26.12 -7.37 -28.89
CA SER A 610 -27.10 -6.29 -29.01
C SER A 610 -27.07 -5.34 -27.81
N ARG A 611 -27.63 -4.14 -28.02
CA ARG A 611 -27.82 -3.14 -26.96
C ARG A 611 -28.71 -3.66 -25.82
N GLU A 612 -29.81 -4.34 -26.15
CA GLU A 612 -30.73 -4.92 -25.17
C GLU A 612 -30.04 -6.01 -24.32
N GLY A 613 -29.11 -6.76 -24.91
CA GLY A 613 -28.27 -7.72 -24.17
C GLY A 613 -27.43 -7.02 -23.09
N LEU A 614 -26.81 -5.89 -23.41
CA LEU A 614 -26.04 -5.10 -22.45
C LEU A 614 -26.95 -4.49 -21.37
N GLU A 615 -28.09 -3.94 -21.74
CA GLU A 615 -29.06 -3.37 -20.80
C GLU A 615 -29.59 -4.40 -19.78
N ASN A 616 -29.67 -5.67 -20.17
CA ASN A 616 -30.12 -6.77 -19.32
C ASN A 616 -28.97 -7.58 -18.67
N ILE A 617 -27.70 -7.21 -18.86
CA ILE A 617 -26.55 -8.02 -18.44
C ILE A 617 -26.57 -8.29 -16.93
N MET A 618 -26.89 -7.29 -16.12
CA MET A 618 -26.88 -7.40 -14.66
C MET A 618 -27.90 -8.43 -14.16
N CYS A 619 -29.10 -8.46 -14.76
CA CYS A 619 -30.17 -9.38 -14.38
C CYS A 619 -29.96 -10.79 -14.94
N SER A 620 -29.47 -10.90 -16.18
CA SER A 620 -29.30 -12.19 -16.87
C SER A 620 -28.17 -13.03 -16.27
N THR A 621 -27.12 -12.39 -15.77
CA THR A 621 -25.97 -13.03 -15.09
C THR A 621 -26.18 -13.18 -13.58
N GLY A 622 -27.09 -12.40 -12.98
CA GLY A 622 -27.29 -12.33 -11.53
C GLY A 622 -26.27 -11.44 -10.80
N TRP A 623 -25.49 -10.62 -11.54
CA TRP A 623 -24.54 -9.65 -10.99
C TRP A 623 -25.20 -8.58 -10.11
N ASP A 624 -26.48 -8.30 -10.34
CA ASP A 624 -27.29 -7.40 -9.51
C ASP A 624 -27.29 -7.79 -8.02
N LYS A 625 -27.25 -9.10 -7.72
CA LYS A 625 -27.20 -9.60 -6.34
C LYS A 625 -25.87 -9.27 -5.66
N PHE A 626 -24.75 -9.43 -6.37
CA PHE A 626 -23.42 -9.12 -5.85
C PHE A 626 -23.26 -7.61 -5.58
N VAL A 627 -23.76 -6.78 -6.50
CA VAL A 627 -23.77 -5.33 -6.30
C VAL A 627 -24.64 -4.95 -5.10
N LYS A 628 -25.82 -5.56 -4.96
CA LYS A 628 -26.70 -5.32 -3.82
C LYS A 628 -26.05 -5.69 -2.49
N GLU A 629 -25.41 -6.86 -2.40
CA GLU A 629 -24.66 -7.28 -1.19
C GLU A 629 -23.51 -6.31 -0.87
N TYR A 630 -22.78 -5.87 -1.90
CA TYR A 630 -21.73 -4.87 -1.77
C TYR A 630 -22.26 -3.53 -1.22
N GLU A 631 -23.38 -3.04 -1.74
CA GLU A 631 -24.02 -1.81 -1.26
C GLU A 631 -24.56 -1.95 0.17
N GLU A 632 -25.17 -3.08 0.51
CA GLU A 632 -25.63 -3.36 1.87
C GLU A 632 -24.47 -3.40 2.88
N GLY A 633 -23.32 -3.95 2.46
CA GLY A 633 -22.09 -3.91 3.24
C GLY A 633 -21.54 -2.49 3.39
N LEU A 634 -21.49 -1.70 2.30
CA LEU A 634 -21.07 -0.30 2.34
C LEU A 634 -21.94 0.54 3.27
N LYS A 635 -23.28 0.37 3.25
CA LYS A 635 -24.19 1.13 4.12
C LYS A 635 -23.86 1.00 5.62
N LYS A 636 -23.26 -0.12 6.04
CA LYS A 636 -22.85 -0.35 7.43
C LYS A 636 -21.59 0.41 7.82
N VAL A 637 -20.69 0.66 6.86
CA VAL A 637 -19.36 1.23 7.12
C VAL A 637 -19.21 2.68 6.67
N LEU A 638 -19.97 3.12 5.66
CA LEU A 638 -19.94 4.50 5.13
C LEU A 638 -20.16 5.57 6.20
N PRO A 639 -21.09 5.41 7.17
CA PRO A 639 -21.24 6.40 8.24
C PRO A 639 -19.98 6.64 9.07
N ARG A 640 -19.08 5.65 9.17
CA ARG A 640 -17.80 5.79 9.88
C ARG A 640 -16.87 6.79 9.19
N THR A 641 -17.06 7.07 7.90
CA THR A 641 -16.26 8.12 7.22
C THR A 641 -16.52 9.50 7.82
N GLU A 642 -17.72 9.75 8.36
CA GLU A 642 -18.08 11.05 8.94
C GLU A 642 -17.35 11.36 10.26
N THR A 643 -16.73 10.37 10.91
CA THR A 643 -15.97 10.59 12.16
C THR A 643 -14.58 11.16 11.90
N ASN A 644 -14.04 10.96 10.69
CA ASN A 644 -12.64 11.19 10.37
C ASN A 644 -12.45 12.17 9.20
N MET A 645 -13.21 13.26 9.20
CA MET A 645 -13.18 14.28 8.15
C MET A 645 -12.66 15.63 8.65
N GLY A 646 -11.88 16.29 7.81
CA GLY A 646 -11.41 17.66 8.00
C GLY A 646 -11.64 18.51 6.76
N ARG A 647 -11.74 19.81 6.99
CA ARG A 647 -11.81 20.83 5.96
C ARG A 647 -10.57 21.70 6.07
N MET A 648 -9.85 21.82 4.96
CA MET A 648 -8.80 22.80 4.76
C MET A 648 -9.38 23.95 3.94
N LEU A 649 -9.41 25.14 4.54
CA LEU A 649 -9.91 26.35 3.90
C LEU A 649 -8.75 27.23 3.48
N PHE A 650 -8.68 27.55 2.20
CA PHE A 650 -7.70 28.46 1.63
C PHE A 650 -8.38 29.71 1.11
N VAL A 651 -7.64 30.81 1.10
CA VAL A 651 -8.03 32.06 0.43
C VAL A 651 -7.06 32.34 -0.71
N ARG A 652 -7.60 32.81 -1.85
CA ARG A 652 -6.81 33.28 -2.99
C ARG A 652 -6.33 34.69 -2.72
N LYS A 653 -5.02 34.88 -2.66
CA LYS A 653 -4.41 36.20 -2.52
C LYS A 653 -4.89 37.11 -3.68
N PRO A 654 -5.33 38.34 -3.39
CA PRO A 654 -5.74 39.27 -4.42
C PRO A 654 -4.52 39.67 -5.27
N GLU A 655 -4.72 39.85 -6.58
CA GLU A 655 -3.70 40.42 -7.46
C GLU A 655 -3.21 41.77 -6.91
N GLY A 656 -1.91 41.89 -6.64
CA GLY A 656 -1.29 43.07 -6.06
C GLY A 656 -1.33 43.15 -4.53
N GLY A 657 -1.85 42.13 -3.82
CA GLY A 657 -1.78 42.02 -2.36
C GLY A 657 -2.75 42.88 -1.55
N ASP A 658 -3.63 43.66 -2.21
CA ASP A 658 -4.56 44.58 -1.55
C ASP A 658 -5.94 43.93 -1.31
N TRP A 659 -6.14 43.41 -0.10
CA TRP A 659 -7.37 42.73 0.33
C TRP A 659 -8.57 43.68 0.43
N GLU A 660 -8.36 44.90 0.94
CA GLU A 660 -9.43 45.86 1.19
C GLU A 660 -10.02 46.41 -0.11
N LYS A 661 -9.19 46.73 -1.11
CA LYS A 661 -9.67 47.25 -2.41
C LYS A 661 -10.62 46.29 -3.11
N ARG A 662 -10.41 44.98 -2.95
CA ARG A 662 -11.19 43.92 -3.61
C ARG A 662 -12.46 43.51 -2.84
N LEU A 663 -12.74 44.12 -1.70
CA LEU A 663 -14.00 43.91 -0.97
C LEU A 663 -15.20 44.55 -1.67
N GLY A 664 -16.35 43.90 -1.55
CA GLY A 664 -17.63 44.47 -1.95
C GLY A 664 -18.02 45.68 -1.08
N PHE A 665 -18.87 46.55 -1.60
CA PHE A 665 -19.31 47.79 -0.93
C PHE A 665 -19.83 47.55 0.51
N LYS A 666 -20.59 46.48 0.74
CA LYS A 666 -21.12 46.12 2.06
C LYS A 666 -20.04 45.73 3.07
N ASP A 667 -18.97 45.08 2.64
CA ASP A 667 -17.88 44.65 3.52
C ASP A 667 -16.92 45.80 3.81
N LYS A 668 -16.70 46.71 2.85
CA LYS A 668 -16.00 47.99 3.09
C LYS A 668 -16.70 48.85 4.15
N LEU A 669 -18.03 48.90 4.11
CA LEU A 669 -18.83 49.56 5.16
C LEU A 669 -18.64 48.90 6.53
N LYS A 670 -18.53 47.56 6.61
CA LYS A 670 -18.27 46.85 7.87
C LYS A 670 -16.90 47.16 8.46
N ILE A 671 -15.87 47.37 7.63
CA ILE A 671 -14.56 47.80 8.12
C ILE A 671 -14.69 49.13 8.86
N PHE A 672 -15.42 50.08 8.28
CA PHE A 672 -15.59 51.42 8.87
C PHE A 672 -16.29 51.39 10.25
N PHE A 673 -17.25 50.47 10.46
CA PHE A 673 -18.03 50.40 11.70
C PHE A 673 -17.54 49.37 12.73
N SER A 674 -16.75 48.37 12.32
CA SER A 674 -16.53 47.17 13.15
C SER A 674 -15.12 46.59 13.07
N ALA A 675 -14.20 47.19 12.30
CA ALA A 675 -12.83 46.72 12.29
C ALA A 675 -12.16 46.97 13.66
N PRO A 676 -11.37 46.01 14.17
CA PRO A 676 -10.50 46.22 15.31
C PRO A 676 -9.56 47.42 15.10
N LYS A 677 -9.14 48.05 16.20
CA LYS A 677 -8.17 49.15 16.17
C LYS A 677 -6.74 48.66 16.08
N ASP A 678 -6.49 47.46 16.60
CA ASP A 678 -5.20 46.81 16.50
C ASP A 678 -4.90 46.46 15.02
N PRO A 679 -3.71 46.79 14.50
CA PRO A 679 -3.37 46.58 13.09
C PRO A 679 -3.41 45.11 12.64
N GLU A 680 -2.96 44.17 13.47
CA GLU A 680 -2.93 42.74 13.13
C GLU A 680 -4.35 42.16 13.15
N GLU A 681 -5.13 42.48 14.20
CA GLU A 681 -6.53 42.07 14.28
C GLU A 681 -7.38 42.69 13.16
N ARG A 682 -7.06 43.93 12.74
CA ARG A 682 -7.72 44.60 11.61
C ARG A 682 -7.41 43.89 10.30
N ASP A 683 -6.16 43.55 10.05
CA ASP A 683 -5.78 42.85 8.82
C ASP A 683 -6.42 41.46 8.77
N ALA A 684 -6.38 40.71 9.88
CA ALA A 684 -7.09 39.44 10.01
C ALA A 684 -8.61 39.59 9.79
N PHE A 685 -9.23 40.67 10.28
CA PHE A 685 -10.65 40.98 10.06
C PHE A 685 -10.95 41.25 8.58
N ILE A 686 -10.11 42.03 7.89
CA ILE A 686 -10.25 42.35 6.46
C ILE A 686 -10.10 41.08 5.61
N ARG A 687 -9.07 40.25 5.88
CA ARG A 687 -8.88 38.94 5.23
C ARG A 687 -10.08 38.03 5.47
N GLY A 688 -10.61 38.00 6.69
CA GLY A 688 -11.80 37.26 7.05
C GLY A 688 -13.07 37.71 6.30
N LEU A 689 -13.23 39.01 6.05
CA LEU A 689 -14.31 39.54 5.19
C LEU A 689 -14.12 39.15 3.73
N TYR A 690 -12.89 39.24 3.22
CA TYR A 690 -12.57 38.87 1.84
C TYR A 690 -12.84 37.39 1.56
N ALA A 691 -12.53 36.53 2.52
CA ALA A 691 -12.76 35.09 2.46
C ALA A 691 -14.26 34.68 2.52
N LYS A 692 -15.18 35.61 2.88
CA LYS A 692 -16.62 35.32 2.87
C LYS A 692 -17.16 35.10 1.46
N ASN A 693 -16.53 35.70 0.45
CA ASN A 693 -16.90 35.48 -0.93
C ASN A 693 -16.45 34.07 -1.37
N PRO A 694 -17.37 33.18 -1.78
CA PRO A 694 -17.03 31.83 -2.24
C PRO A 694 -16.05 31.80 -3.41
N LYS A 695 -16.02 32.82 -4.27
CA LYS A 695 -15.07 32.88 -5.40
C LYS A 695 -13.62 33.11 -4.95
N ASN A 696 -13.44 33.70 -3.77
CA ASN A 696 -12.12 34.02 -3.22
C ASN A 696 -11.54 32.89 -2.37
N ARG A 697 -12.31 31.83 -2.11
CA ARG A 697 -11.91 30.72 -1.27
C ARG A 697 -11.81 29.42 -2.06
N LEU A 698 -10.96 28.54 -1.58
CA LEU A 698 -10.83 27.17 -2.07
C LEU A 698 -11.01 26.24 -0.87
N VAL A 699 -11.87 25.24 -1.03
CA VAL A 699 -12.20 24.27 0.00
C VAL A 699 -11.70 22.90 -0.41
N ILE A 700 -10.70 22.39 0.32
CA ILE A 700 -10.30 20.99 0.23
C ILE A 700 -10.94 20.25 1.40
N MET A 701 -11.81 19.28 1.09
CA MET A 701 -12.31 18.35 2.08
C MET A 701 -11.43 17.11 2.08
N ALA A 702 -10.93 16.72 3.25
CA ALA A 702 -10.13 15.51 3.39
C ALA A 702 -10.78 14.54 4.38
N ALA A 703 -10.69 13.25 4.08
CA ALA A 703 -11.21 12.20 4.95
C ALA A 703 -10.18 11.06 5.07
N LEU A 704 -9.97 10.57 6.28
CA LEU A 704 -9.20 9.36 6.53
C LEU A 704 -10.14 8.16 6.39
N SER A 705 -9.74 7.17 5.59
CA SER A 705 -10.48 5.93 5.44
C SER A 705 -10.66 5.26 6.79
N PRO A 706 -11.90 4.96 7.21
CA PRO A 706 -12.13 4.26 8.47
C PRO A 706 -11.57 2.84 8.38
N PHE A 707 -11.26 2.28 9.54
CA PHE A 707 -10.90 0.87 9.64
C PHE A 707 -12.12 0.00 9.28
N THR A 708 -11.89 -0.97 8.39
CA THR A 708 -12.88 -1.98 7.99
C THR A 708 -12.35 -3.36 8.32
N ASN A 709 -13.10 -4.13 9.10
CA ASN A 709 -12.74 -5.47 9.53
C ASN A 709 -13.16 -6.53 8.51
N ALA A 710 -12.22 -6.91 7.65
CA ALA A 710 -12.45 -7.93 6.62
C ALA A 710 -12.97 -9.27 7.18
N LYS A 711 -12.65 -9.62 8.44
CA LYS A 711 -13.10 -10.88 9.07
C LYS A 711 -14.58 -10.90 9.42
N LEU A 712 -15.16 -9.73 9.66
CA LEU A 712 -16.60 -9.59 9.84
C LEU A 712 -17.32 -9.44 8.50
N GLY A 713 -16.61 -9.63 7.38
CA GLY A 713 -17.13 -9.38 6.04
C GLY A 713 -17.37 -7.89 5.77
N GLU A 714 -16.73 -6.98 6.51
CA GLU A 714 -16.92 -5.55 6.29
C GLU A 714 -16.34 -5.12 4.94
N THR A 715 -17.18 -4.47 4.15
CA THR A 715 -16.81 -3.95 2.83
C THR A 715 -15.81 -2.81 2.95
N LYS A 716 -14.73 -2.86 2.17
CA LYS A 716 -13.77 -1.76 2.11
C LYS A 716 -14.36 -0.57 1.35
N ILE A 717 -14.21 0.63 1.92
CA ILE A 717 -14.66 1.87 1.27
C ILE A 717 -13.58 2.35 0.29
N ASN A 718 -13.95 2.44 -0.99
CA ASN A 718 -13.12 3.06 -2.02
C ASN A 718 -13.43 4.57 -2.13
N VAL A 719 -12.57 5.33 -2.81
CA VAL A 719 -12.72 6.79 -2.96
C VAL A 719 -14.03 7.18 -3.66
N ALA A 720 -14.49 6.39 -4.64
CA ALA A 720 -15.72 6.67 -5.38
C ALA A 720 -16.96 6.54 -4.48
N SER A 721 -17.02 5.48 -3.68
CA SER A 721 -18.07 5.27 -2.67
C SER A 721 -18.04 6.36 -1.59
N ALA A 722 -16.86 6.77 -1.14
CA ALA A 722 -16.72 7.88 -0.19
C ALA A 722 -17.22 9.22 -0.77
N ILE A 723 -16.90 9.53 -2.03
CA ILE A 723 -17.38 10.74 -2.72
C ILE A 723 -18.90 10.70 -2.90
N ASN A 724 -19.45 9.60 -3.38
CA ASN A 724 -20.89 9.41 -3.56
C ASN A 724 -21.63 9.62 -2.25
N TYR A 725 -21.12 9.06 -1.16
CA TYR A 725 -21.71 9.25 0.16
C TYR A 725 -21.55 10.68 0.69
N LEU A 726 -20.33 11.21 0.75
CA LEU A 726 -20.05 12.47 1.44
C LEU A 726 -20.47 13.70 0.62
N LEU A 727 -20.14 13.74 -0.67
CA LEU A 727 -20.42 14.91 -1.50
C LEU A 727 -21.82 14.85 -2.13
N HIS A 728 -22.26 13.67 -2.59
CA HIS A 728 -23.53 13.56 -3.29
C HIS A 728 -24.72 13.24 -2.39
N GLU A 729 -24.62 12.30 -1.45
CA GLU A 729 -25.71 11.95 -0.53
C GLU A 729 -25.81 12.94 0.64
N LYS A 730 -24.71 13.17 1.36
CA LYS A 730 -24.64 14.07 2.52
C LYS A 730 -24.53 15.55 2.17
N LYS A 731 -24.26 15.87 0.90
CA LYS A 731 -24.18 17.24 0.36
C LYS A 731 -23.09 18.10 1.04
N TYR A 732 -21.99 17.49 1.49
CA TYR A 732 -20.83 18.27 1.89
C TYR A 732 -20.23 18.93 0.64
N TYR A 733 -19.90 20.22 0.72
CA TYR A 733 -19.32 20.97 -0.38
C TYR A 733 -17.80 20.92 -0.33
N ALA A 734 -17.16 20.65 -1.47
CA ALA A 734 -15.71 20.70 -1.62
C ALA A 734 -15.33 21.07 -3.07
N ASP A 735 -14.32 21.91 -3.24
CA ASP A 735 -13.72 22.17 -4.56
C ASP A 735 -12.78 21.02 -4.96
N TYR A 736 -12.09 20.46 -3.96
CA TYR A 736 -11.23 19.28 -4.08
C TYR A 736 -11.50 18.31 -2.93
N PHE A 737 -11.41 17.01 -3.19
CA PHE A 737 -11.62 15.95 -2.21
C PHE A 737 -10.42 15.02 -2.10
N PHE A 738 -9.85 14.90 -0.90
CA PHE A 738 -8.67 14.09 -0.61
C PHE A 738 -9.06 12.92 0.30
N TYR A 739 -8.87 11.69 -0.18
CA TYR A 739 -9.19 10.47 0.57
C TYR A 739 -7.89 9.75 0.96
N CYS A 740 -7.65 9.61 2.25
CA CYS A 740 -6.38 9.17 2.80
C CYS A 740 -6.50 7.76 3.39
N TYR A 741 -5.65 6.83 2.93
CA TYR A 741 -5.45 5.53 3.56
C TYR A 741 -4.22 5.60 4.47
N GLY A 742 -4.37 6.29 5.60
CA GLY A 742 -3.23 6.71 6.43
C GLY A 742 -2.33 7.71 5.67
N SER A 743 -1.03 7.69 5.96
CA SER A 743 0.00 8.41 5.21
C SER A 743 0.53 7.64 4.00
N GLN A 744 0.07 6.41 3.79
CA GLN A 744 0.60 5.48 2.78
C GLN A 744 0.08 5.77 1.37
N ILE A 745 -1.19 6.12 1.25
CA ILE A 745 -1.84 6.41 -0.04
C ILE A 745 -2.83 7.54 0.19
N MET A 746 -2.80 8.54 -0.67
CA MET A 746 -3.83 9.56 -0.76
C MET A 746 -4.34 9.63 -2.20
N THR A 747 -5.65 9.45 -2.38
CA THR A 747 -6.31 9.56 -3.68
C THR A 747 -7.16 10.81 -3.69
N THR A 748 -7.03 11.61 -4.75
CA THR A 748 -7.66 12.93 -4.85
C THR A 748 -8.61 13.00 -6.04
N ARG A 749 -9.63 13.83 -5.91
CA ARG A 749 -10.59 14.18 -6.97
C ARG A 749 -10.89 15.67 -6.93
N LYS A 750 -11.29 16.21 -8.08
CA LYS A 750 -11.78 17.59 -8.27
C LYS A 750 -13.28 17.57 -8.57
N PRO A 751 -14.16 17.66 -7.55
CA PRO A 751 -15.61 17.72 -7.77
C PRO A 751 -16.07 19.01 -8.44
N ASN A 752 -15.36 20.13 -8.23
CA ASN A 752 -15.68 21.41 -8.85
C ASN A 752 -14.85 21.62 -10.12
N ASN A 753 -15.42 21.29 -11.27
CA ASN A 753 -14.76 21.42 -12.57
C ASN A 753 -14.50 22.88 -12.99
N GLU A 754 -15.14 23.87 -12.38
CA GLU A 754 -14.92 25.29 -12.70
C GLU A 754 -13.62 25.86 -12.11
N ASP A 755 -13.02 25.18 -11.13
CA ASP A 755 -11.87 25.68 -10.38
C ASP A 755 -10.53 25.24 -10.98
N GLU A 756 -9.82 26.07 -11.72
CA GLU A 756 -8.52 25.69 -12.32
C GLU A 756 -7.30 26.05 -11.46
N THR A 757 -7.47 26.27 -10.15
CA THR A 757 -6.37 26.76 -9.29
C THR A 757 -5.29 25.71 -9.05
N ILE A 758 -5.70 24.45 -8.91
CA ILE A 758 -4.81 23.33 -8.56
C ILE A 758 -4.91 22.27 -9.65
N ASN A 759 -3.77 21.92 -10.25
CA ASN A 759 -3.64 20.70 -11.04
C ASN A 759 -3.25 19.54 -10.11
N LEU A 760 -4.16 18.57 -9.94
CA LEU A 760 -3.93 17.45 -9.01
C LEU A 760 -2.76 16.56 -9.45
N SER A 761 -2.48 16.42 -10.75
CA SER A 761 -1.39 15.58 -11.25
C SER A 761 -0.04 16.03 -10.70
N THR A 762 0.25 17.32 -10.82
CA THR A 762 1.52 17.93 -10.38
C THR A 762 1.55 18.20 -8.88
N LEU A 763 0.41 18.53 -8.25
CA LEU A 763 0.34 18.66 -6.79
C LEU A 763 0.67 17.32 -6.10
N MET A 764 0.17 16.19 -6.62
CA MET A 764 0.44 14.88 -6.05
C MET A 764 1.94 14.54 -6.07
N GLN A 765 2.66 14.96 -7.11
CA GLN A 765 4.12 14.83 -7.16
C GLN A 765 4.83 15.68 -6.11
N HIS A 766 4.27 16.85 -5.78
CA HIS A 766 4.80 17.75 -4.75
C HIS A 766 4.57 17.22 -3.33
N ILE A 767 3.39 16.61 -3.09
CA ILE A 767 3.04 16.04 -1.79
C ILE A 767 3.77 14.71 -1.53
N GLY A 768 3.90 13.86 -2.56
CA GLY A 768 4.61 12.59 -2.51
C GLY A 768 5.97 12.67 -3.19
N THR A 769 6.11 11.99 -4.33
CA THR A 769 7.34 11.90 -5.14
C THR A 769 7.06 12.15 -6.63
N LYS A 770 8.08 12.33 -7.46
CA LYS A 770 7.93 12.51 -8.93
C LYS A 770 7.25 11.32 -9.65
N ALA A 771 7.26 10.14 -9.04
CA ALA A 771 6.56 8.97 -9.59
C ALA A 771 5.03 9.07 -9.43
N ASP A 772 4.55 9.86 -8.46
CA ASP A 772 3.13 10.06 -8.19
C ASP A 772 2.46 10.95 -9.26
N GLY A 773 1.13 11.02 -9.26
CA GLY A 773 0.39 11.84 -10.22
C GLY A 773 -0.91 11.20 -10.72
N GLY A 774 -1.30 11.60 -11.92
CA GLY A 774 -2.53 11.18 -12.59
C GLY A 774 -3.02 12.25 -13.57
N HIS A 775 -4.33 12.49 -13.61
CA HIS A 775 -4.94 13.60 -14.36
C HIS A 775 -5.19 14.80 -13.46
N LYS A 776 -5.39 15.98 -14.06
CA LYS A 776 -5.68 17.23 -13.32
C LYS A 776 -6.88 17.15 -12.37
N GLY A 777 -7.87 16.32 -12.70
CA GLY A 777 -9.08 16.12 -11.92
C GLY A 777 -9.06 14.90 -10.99
N ALA A 778 -8.06 14.02 -11.13
CA ALA A 778 -7.96 12.76 -10.40
C ALA A 778 -6.52 12.27 -10.35
N ALA A 779 -5.91 12.24 -9.17
CA ALA A 779 -4.52 11.82 -9.00
C ALA A 779 -4.31 11.09 -7.67
N THR A 780 -3.22 10.33 -7.56
CA THR A 780 -2.84 9.60 -6.34
C THR A 780 -1.39 9.87 -5.98
N CYS A 781 -1.08 9.92 -4.69
CA CYS A 781 0.31 9.97 -4.20
C CYS A 781 0.53 9.14 -2.93
N GLN A 782 1.79 9.00 -2.52
CA GLN A 782 2.19 8.49 -1.22
C GLN A 782 2.88 9.58 -0.38
N PRO A 783 2.13 10.27 0.51
CA PRO A 783 2.72 11.34 1.32
C PRO A 783 3.96 10.91 2.12
N LEU A 784 3.98 9.69 2.67
CA LEU A 784 5.12 9.19 3.45
C LEU A 784 6.43 9.03 2.67
N SER A 785 6.32 8.95 1.35
CA SER A 785 7.46 8.77 0.44
C SER A 785 8.15 10.10 0.14
N ASN A 786 7.56 11.23 0.55
CA ASN A 786 8.22 12.53 0.46
C ASN A 786 9.44 12.56 1.40
N PRO A 787 10.63 13.03 0.92
CA PRO A 787 11.84 13.09 1.74
C PRO A 787 11.66 13.91 3.03
N ASN A 788 10.85 14.97 2.95
CA ASN A 788 10.60 15.91 4.04
C ASN A 788 9.38 15.51 4.88
N PHE A 789 8.86 14.28 4.73
CA PHE A 789 7.72 13.81 5.50
C PHE A 789 8.10 13.62 6.98
N PRO A 790 7.33 14.16 7.94
CA PRO A 790 7.65 14.07 9.37
C PRO A 790 7.29 12.68 9.95
N LYS A 791 8.08 11.66 9.60
CA LYS A 791 7.83 10.25 9.92
C LYS A 791 7.58 10.00 11.41
N LYS A 792 8.33 10.66 12.31
CA LYS A 792 8.18 10.51 13.77
C LYS A 792 6.74 10.79 14.26
N ARG A 793 6.04 11.73 13.62
CA ARG A 793 4.70 12.19 14.04
C ARG A 793 3.58 11.63 13.18
N LEU A 794 3.82 11.48 11.88
CA LEU A 794 2.78 11.22 10.88
C LEU A 794 2.93 9.87 10.15
N LEU A 795 3.85 8.99 10.57
CA LEU A 795 3.96 7.65 9.97
C LEU A 795 2.67 6.83 10.15
N LYS A 796 2.05 6.90 11.33
CA LYS A 796 0.76 6.25 11.62
C LYS A 796 -0.31 7.32 11.82
N VAL A 797 -0.96 7.71 10.74
CA VAL A 797 -2.08 8.66 10.79
C VAL A 797 -3.33 7.93 11.27
N GLY A 798 -3.97 8.47 12.29
CA GLY A 798 -5.21 7.99 12.87
C GLY A 798 -5.95 9.11 13.58
N ASP A 799 -6.97 8.75 14.37
CA ASP A 799 -7.88 9.72 14.98
C ASP A 799 -7.18 10.75 15.89
N ARG A 800 -5.99 10.40 16.44
CA ARG A 800 -5.21 11.27 17.35
C ARG A 800 -4.41 12.37 16.66
N ASN A 801 -4.02 12.19 15.40
CA ASN A 801 -3.10 13.09 14.68
C ASN A 801 -3.60 13.47 13.27
N ILE A 802 -4.85 13.14 12.92
CA ILE A 802 -5.42 13.41 11.60
C ILE A 802 -5.42 14.91 11.23
N LEU A 803 -5.74 15.80 12.16
CA LEU A 803 -5.75 17.25 11.88
C LEU A 803 -4.34 17.77 11.63
N GLU A 804 -3.35 17.26 12.37
CA GLU A 804 -1.94 17.57 12.14
C GLU A 804 -1.49 17.10 10.76
N PHE A 805 -1.91 15.91 10.35
CA PHE A 805 -1.67 15.42 8.99
C PHE A 805 -2.30 16.34 7.94
N PHE A 806 -3.51 16.84 8.15
CA PHE A 806 -4.13 17.81 7.25
C PHE A 806 -3.42 19.17 7.24
N TYR A 807 -2.81 19.62 8.36
CA TYR A 807 -1.93 20.79 8.35
C TYR A 807 -0.69 20.57 7.49
N TYR A 808 -0.05 19.40 7.57
CA TYR A 808 1.07 19.04 6.70
C TYR A 808 0.66 19.10 5.21
N ILE A 809 -0.48 18.49 4.86
CA ILE A 809 -0.99 18.52 3.49
C ILE A 809 -1.30 19.96 3.04
N ALA A 810 -1.92 20.75 3.91
CA ALA A 810 -2.24 22.14 3.61
C ALA A 810 -0.99 23.01 3.38
N ALA A 811 0.08 22.79 4.16
CA ALA A 811 1.37 23.44 3.94
C ALA A 811 1.94 23.10 2.56
N LYS A 812 1.90 21.82 2.15
CA LYS A 812 2.32 21.39 0.81
C LYS A 812 1.50 22.01 -0.31
N VAL A 813 0.19 22.20 -0.10
CA VAL A 813 -0.67 22.92 -1.07
C VAL A 813 -0.25 24.38 -1.20
N CYS A 814 0.07 25.07 -0.10
CA CYS A 814 0.54 26.45 -0.12
C CYS A 814 1.93 26.58 -0.76
N GLU A 815 2.85 25.64 -0.52
CA GLU A 815 4.15 25.58 -1.20
C GLU A 815 3.98 25.44 -2.72
N TYR A 816 3.08 24.56 -3.15
CA TYR A 816 2.80 24.31 -4.57
C TYR A 816 2.08 25.48 -5.26
N ALA A 817 1.13 26.12 -4.56
CA ALA A 817 0.33 27.23 -5.06
C ALA A 817 0.50 28.47 -4.16
N PRO A 818 1.57 29.27 -4.35
CA PRO A 818 1.88 30.43 -3.50
C PRO A 818 0.79 31.52 -3.45
N GLN A 819 -0.11 31.52 -4.43
CA GLN A 819 -1.31 32.36 -4.48
C GLN A 819 -2.39 31.95 -3.48
N LEU A 820 -2.26 30.79 -2.85
CA LEU A 820 -3.15 30.33 -1.78
C LEU A 820 -2.53 30.66 -0.42
N GLU A 821 -3.41 31.01 0.52
CA GLU A 821 -3.08 31.18 1.94
C GLU A 821 -4.03 30.32 2.76
N LEU A 822 -3.47 29.50 3.65
CA LEU A 822 -4.24 28.65 4.55
C LEU A 822 -4.92 29.51 5.61
N LEU A 823 -6.26 29.48 5.67
CA LEU A 823 -7.03 30.15 6.71
C LEU A 823 -7.26 29.26 7.92
N SER A 824 -7.57 27.99 7.69
CA SER A 824 -7.89 27.07 8.79
C SER A 824 -7.89 25.61 8.34
N VAL A 825 -7.50 24.72 9.24
CA VAL A 825 -7.82 23.30 9.19
C VAL A 825 -8.75 22.99 10.35
N SER A 826 -9.94 22.46 10.07
CA SER A 826 -10.95 22.20 11.10
C SER A 826 -11.73 20.92 10.82
N PRO A 827 -12.23 20.20 11.84
CA PRO A 827 -13.18 19.10 11.64
C PRO A 827 -14.41 19.55 10.84
N VAL A 828 -14.99 18.65 10.05
CA VAL A 828 -16.28 18.92 9.39
C VAL A 828 -17.40 18.75 10.41
N ALA A 829 -18.25 19.76 10.57
CA ALA A 829 -19.40 19.69 11.46
C ALA A 829 -20.47 18.75 10.89
N VAL A 830 -20.61 17.58 11.50
CA VAL A 830 -21.67 16.60 11.17
C VAL A 830 -22.96 17.02 11.85
N LYS A 831 -24.05 17.14 11.08
CA LYS A 831 -25.35 17.59 11.61
C LYS A 831 -25.98 16.55 12.56
N LYS A 832 -25.86 15.28 12.21
CA LYS A 832 -26.34 14.13 12.98
C LYS A 832 -25.49 12.93 12.57
N TYR A 833 -24.86 12.28 13.53
CA TYR A 833 -24.16 11.03 13.31
C TYR A 833 -25.15 9.87 13.17
N ASP A 834 -24.65 8.70 12.78
CA ASP A 834 -25.45 7.47 12.84
C ASP A 834 -25.93 7.22 14.29
N ASP A 835 -27.12 6.64 14.44
CA ASP A 835 -27.80 6.48 15.74
C ASP A 835 -26.94 5.71 16.75
N SER A 836 -26.04 4.83 16.29
CA SER A 836 -25.07 4.13 17.14
C SER A 836 -24.11 5.09 17.85
N TYR A 837 -23.64 6.14 17.17
CA TYR A 837 -22.78 7.17 17.74
C TYR A 837 -23.57 8.16 18.57
N GLU A 838 -24.76 8.59 18.12
CA GLU A 838 -25.59 9.54 18.87
C GLU A 838 -25.92 9.03 20.28
N ARG A 839 -26.28 7.74 20.40
CA ARG A 839 -26.52 7.10 21.71
C ARG A 839 -25.31 7.13 22.64
N VAL A 840 -24.11 7.13 22.08
CA VAL A 840 -22.85 7.18 22.83
C VAL A 840 -22.49 8.62 23.19
N LEU A 841 -22.67 9.57 22.26
CA LEU A 841 -22.49 11.00 22.48
C LEU A 841 -23.47 11.55 23.54
N GLU A 842 -24.72 11.09 23.54
CA GLU A 842 -25.70 11.43 24.59
C GLU A 842 -25.22 10.99 25.99
N LYS A 843 -24.37 9.96 26.07
CA LYS A 843 -23.80 9.48 27.34
C LYS A 843 -22.54 10.23 27.74
N LEU A 844 -21.83 10.86 26.80
CA LEU A 844 -20.62 11.65 27.09
C LEU A 844 -20.90 12.79 28.07
N ARG A 845 -22.07 13.43 27.98
CA ARG A 845 -22.46 14.50 28.91
C ARG A 845 -22.41 14.10 30.39
N TYR A 846 -22.51 12.81 30.69
CA TYR A 846 -22.43 12.30 32.06
C TYR A 846 -21.00 12.06 32.55
N ASN A 847 -20.01 12.09 31.65
CA ASN A 847 -18.60 11.83 31.91
C ASN A 847 -17.69 12.99 31.49
N VAL A 848 -18.25 14.19 31.31
CA VAL A 848 -17.51 15.40 30.99
C VAL A 848 -17.20 16.15 32.29
N ILE A 849 -15.92 16.43 32.51
CA ILE A 849 -15.42 17.27 33.60
C ILE A 849 -14.87 18.55 32.96
N GLU A 850 -15.46 19.69 33.29
CA GLU A 850 -14.96 20.99 32.85
C GLU A 850 -14.09 21.63 33.95
N TYR A 851 -12.86 21.97 33.60
CA TYR A 851 -11.96 22.78 34.40
C TYR A 851 -11.96 24.20 33.85
N THR A 852 -12.01 25.19 34.74
CA THR A 852 -11.67 26.57 34.40
C THR A 852 -10.32 26.87 35.00
N LEU A 853 -9.32 27.01 34.14
CA LEU A 853 -7.96 27.39 34.49
C LEU A 853 -7.86 28.91 34.35
N THR A 854 -7.28 29.59 35.33
CA THR A 854 -7.02 31.04 35.24
C THR A 854 -5.52 31.24 35.22
N GLU A 855 -5.02 31.85 34.16
CA GLU A 855 -3.61 32.18 34.05
C GLU A 855 -3.26 33.25 35.10
N SER A 856 -2.30 32.93 35.96
CA SER A 856 -1.93 33.74 37.14
C SER A 856 -1.46 35.15 36.77
N ALA A 857 -0.79 35.30 35.62
CA ALA A 857 -0.18 36.55 35.19
C ALA A 857 -1.14 37.49 34.46
N SER A 858 -2.02 36.93 33.61
CA SER A 858 -2.89 37.71 32.72
C SER A 858 -4.36 37.78 33.19
N GLY A 859 -4.75 36.92 34.14
CA GLY A 859 -6.14 36.72 34.54
C GLY A 859 -7.01 36.05 33.47
N LYS A 860 -6.41 35.61 32.35
CA LYS A 860 -7.11 35.00 31.24
C LYS A 860 -7.62 33.63 31.66
N THR A 861 -8.92 33.41 31.45
CA THR A 861 -9.57 32.13 31.77
C THR A 861 -9.54 31.21 30.56
N MET A 862 -9.05 30.00 30.77
CA MET A 862 -9.08 28.90 29.81
C MET A 862 -10.04 27.84 30.33
N LYS A 863 -10.85 27.28 29.43
CA LYS A 863 -11.69 26.13 29.75
C LYS A 863 -11.03 24.88 29.19
N ALA A 864 -10.75 23.91 30.05
CA ALA A 864 -10.30 22.59 29.65
C ALA A 864 -11.43 21.59 29.93
N VAL A 865 -11.69 20.71 28.97
CA VAL A 865 -12.74 19.69 29.10
C VAL A 865 -12.07 18.33 29.06
N LEU A 866 -12.27 17.54 30.11
CA LEU A 866 -11.79 16.17 30.21
C LEU A 866 -12.97 15.22 30.09
N THR A 867 -12.81 14.16 29.31
CA THR A 867 -13.83 13.13 29.23
C THR A 867 -13.22 11.75 29.05
N LYS A 868 -13.86 10.72 29.60
CA LYS A 868 -13.45 9.34 29.36
C LYS A 868 -13.79 8.96 27.93
N ALA A 869 -12.81 8.44 27.19
CA ALA A 869 -13.03 7.97 25.82
C ALA A 869 -14.21 6.98 25.79
N PRO A 870 -15.27 7.26 25.02
CA PRO A 870 -16.43 6.41 24.98
C PRO A 870 -16.17 5.17 24.12
N LYS A 871 -16.70 4.02 24.53
CA LYS A 871 -16.68 2.80 23.70
C LYS A 871 -17.92 2.81 22.80
N VAL A 872 -17.71 2.86 21.48
CA VAL A 872 -18.74 2.61 20.47
C VAL A 872 -18.71 1.10 20.21
N ALA A 873 -19.85 0.42 20.42
CA ALA A 873 -20.00 -1.03 20.23
C ALA A 873 -20.46 -1.35 18.81
#